data_AF-A0A1V0TLW4-F1
#
_entry.id   AF-A0A1V0TLW4-F1
#
_cell.length_a   1.000
_cell.length_b   1.000
_cell.length_c   1.000
_cell.angle_alpha   90.00
_cell.angle_beta   90.00
_cell.angle_gamma   90.00
#
_symmetry.space_group_name_H-M   'P 1'
#
loop_
_entity.id
_entity.type
_entity.pdbx_description
1 polymer ?
#
loop_
_entity_poly.entity_id
_entity_poly.type
_entity_poly.pdbx_seq_one_letter_code
_entity_poly.pdbx_strand_id
1 'polypeptide(L)'
;MNQSSNDLSGSVTGPVVQAGHVGQLHLSPPVPTALAGLPPAVPEFTGRDEALRQVTDALRPGSGAAPVVVSTLAGTAGVGKTALALRAAHDAVDAGWFPGGVLFINLQGYDDLRYVGPETAVSVFLSALGVPDELFPPTFAGRLSLYRSKLAERADRHGAALIVCDNASATDQIRPLLPGPPLHRALVTSRHTLADLPGSRIVDLGVLEPAEAAALISRTLRMRRSDDTRAQDEPEAVEDLTTLCGHLPLALAVVASILAGDPDQTVGELTAALRDRATRLEELTYGERRSVTAAFALSYARLTPDEARMFRYLSLNPGQQVSVEAAAALTGQPLPQARKLLRALRGVHMIEHGKPRGWVRFHDLLRLFAERRCGEEDDTASIQAAVDRLLAHYRDAAQDATERIVAAARQRGRDDEAERWLDTESQNLRSALKLAQRHGRPAMALPLAHNVSWFLRRRQDWAAGREVCDTAVEFAASLPDGAQQALALYDLGDFLKHQQDFHQALPVFADALARYRELGDRTGEARTLHSMGTAARRSGRYAEAERHYAAALPLFDALEDHRAGGHTLFNLGYTARQQGHHEAAQDHYRRALDVYHRLDDPAGRARTLHHLGHLALARHRPDAARAYWERARSAYEEAALPQYAQEVIELLDG
;
A
#
# COMPACT_ATOMS: atom_id res chain seq x y z
N MET A 1 -83.78 26.87 -28.82
CA MET A 1 -83.03 26.45 -27.61
C MET A 1 -82.77 24.95 -27.76
N ASN A 2 -81.57 24.57 -28.21
CA ASN A 2 -81.17 23.16 -28.27
C ASN A 2 -80.76 22.72 -26.87
N GLN A 3 -81.58 21.91 -26.21
CA GLN A 3 -81.15 21.17 -25.02
C GLN A 3 -80.38 19.94 -25.49
N SER A 4 -79.04 20.01 -25.42
CA SER A 4 -78.17 18.86 -25.55
C SER A 4 -78.13 18.12 -24.20
N SER A 5 -78.59 16.87 -24.20
CA SER A 5 -78.43 15.92 -23.09
C SER A 5 -77.17 15.08 -23.32
N ASN A 6 -76.35 14.91 -22.28
CA ASN A 6 -75.26 13.94 -22.26
C ASN A 6 -75.52 12.94 -21.14
N ASP A 7 -75.68 11.67 -21.50
CA ASP A 7 -75.79 10.56 -20.55
C ASP A 7 -74.41 9.94 -20.35
N LEU A 8 -74.01 9.78 -19.09
CA LEU A 8 -72.73 9.17 -18.68
C LEU A 8 -73.03 8.04 -17.70
N SER A 9 -72.78 6.80 -18.13
CA SER A 9 -72.91 5.61 -17.29
C SER A 9 -71.54 5.02 -16.95
N GLY A 10 -71.27 4.79 -15.66
CA GLY A 10 -70.06 4.18 -15.16
C GLY A 10 -69.90 4.39 -13.65
N SER A 11 -68.95 3.68 -13.02
CA SER A 11 -68.60 3.92 -11.62
C SER A 11 -67.52 5.00 -11.54
N VAL A 12 -67.81 6.12 -10.87
CA VAL A 12 -66.82 7.16 -10.56
C VAL A 12 -66.43 7.05 -9.11
N THR A 13 -65.13 6.88 -8.85
CA THR A 13 -64.55 6.91 -7.50
C THR A 13 -63.78 8.22 -7.35
N GLY A 14 -64.37 9.17 -6.60
CA GLY A 14 -63.82 10.51 -6.38
C GLY A 14 -64.90 11.49 -5.90
N PRO A 15 -64.55 12.76 -5.62
CA PRO A 15 -65.54 13.77 -5.22
C PRO A 15 -66.51 14.05 -6.38
N VAL A 16 -67.81 13.83 -6.13
CA VAL A 16 -68.90 14.16 -7.07
C VAL A 16 -69.38 15.58 -6.77
N VAL A 17 -69.20 16.49 -7.72
CA VAL A 17 -69.74 17.86 -7.62
C VAL A 17 -71.02 17.94 -8.45
N GLN A 18 -72.17 17.95 -7.78
CA GLN A 18 -73.46 18.19 -8.44
C GLN A 18 -73.75 19.69 -8.43
N ALA A 19 -73.53 20.36 -9.56
CA ALA A 19 -73.78 21.78 -9.73
C ALA A 19 -74.97 21.99 -10.69
N GLY A 20 -75.98 22.77 -10.26
CA GLY A 20 -77.19 23.02 -11.05
C GLY A 20 -76.95 23.87 -12.32
N HIS A 21 -75.96 24.77 -12.30
CA HIS A 21 -75.53 25.50 -13.49
C HIS A 21 -74.03 25.77 -13.42
N VAL A 22 -73.26 25.25 -14.39
CA VAL A 22 -71.80 25.45 -14.50
C VAL A 22 -71.56 26.41 -15.65
N GLY A 23 -71.21 27.67 -15.35
CA GLY A 23 -70.96 28.70 -16.35
C GLY A 23 -69.65 28.52 -17.13
N GLN A 24 -68.63 27.94 -16.48
CA GLN A 24 -67.35 27.60 -17.09
C GLN A 24 -66.72 26.45 -16.31
N LEU A 25 -66.34 25.37 -16.99
CA LEU A 25 -65.62 24.24 -16.42
C LEU A 25 -64.16 24.30 -16.90
N HIS A 26 -63.24 24.63 -16.01
CA HIS A 26 -61.80 24.53 -16.27
C HIS A 26 -61.30 23.16 -15.81
N LEU A 27 -61.23 22.22 -16.75
CA LEU A 27 -60.51 20.97 -16.54
C LEU A 27 -59.02 21.25 -16.76
N SER A 28 -58.26 21.37 -15.68
CA SER A 28 -56.80 21.42 -15.78
C SER A 28 -56.32 20.11 -16.41
N PRO A 29 -55.51 20.15 -17.48
CA PRO A 29 -54.90 18.95 -18.02
C PRO A 29 -54.05 18.28 -16.92
N PRO A 30 -53.96 16.93 -16.90
CA PRO A 30 -53.11 16.24 -15.94
C PRO A 30 -51.69 16.75 -16.09
N VAL A 31 -51.10 17.17 -14.97
CA VAL A 31 -49.72 17.67 -14.94
C VAL A 31 -48.80 16.54 -15.42
N PRO A 32 -47.96 16.76 -16.44
CA PRO A 32 -47.09 15.72 -16.94
C PRO A 32 -46.12 15.25 -15.84
N THR A 33 -45.89 13.93 -15.78
CA THR A 33 -44.93 13.32 -14.86
C THR A 33 -43.67 12.93 -15.62
N ALA A 34 -42.50 13.04 -14.98
CA ALA A 34 -41.19 12.80 -15.59
C ALA A 34 -40.51 11.56 -14.98
N LEU A 35 -41.23 10.43 -14.97
CA LEU A 35 -40.83 9.21 -14.24
C LEU A 35 -40.15 8.14 -15.12
N ALA A 36 -39.82 8.49 -16.36
CA ALA A 36 -39.01 7.69 -17.28
C ALA A 36 -37.69 8.41 -17.65
N GLY A 37 -37.24 9.36 -16.82
CA GLY A 37 -36.12 10.25 -17.11
C GLY A 37 -34.72 9.65 -16.87
N LEU A 38 -34.58 8.33 -16.88
CA LEU A 38 -33.27 7.70 -16.67
C LEU A 38 -32.36 7.99 -17.88
N PRO A 39 -31.15 8.54 -17.68
CA PRO A 39 -30.19 8.74 -18.76
C PRO A 39 -29.88 7.42 -19.49
N PRO A 40 -29.52 7.46 -20.79
CA PRO A 40 -29.20 6.25 -21.54
C PRO A 40 -28.04 5.48 -20.89
N ALA A 41 -28.11 4.14 -20.94
CA ALA A 41 -27.01 3.29 -20.50
C ALA A 41 -25.76 3.55 -21.35
N VAL A 42 -24.57 3.39 -20.75
CA VAL A 42 -23.29 3.56 -21.45
C VAL A 42 -23.08 2.36 -22.38
N PRO A 43 -23.02 2.54 -23.72
CA PRO A 43 -22.90 1.43 -24.68
C PRO A 43 -21.59 0.63 -24.53
N GLU A 44 -20.53 1.31 -24.09
CA GLU A 44 -19.19 0.73 -23.87
C GLU A 44 -19.04 0.05 -22.50
N PHE A 45 -20.11 -0.05 -21.69
CA PHE A 45 -20.04 -0.74 -20.39
C PHE A 45 -19.59 -2.20 -20.57
N THR A 46 -18.43 -2.51 -20.01
CA THR A 46 -17.74 -3.80 -20.14
C THR A 46 -17.08 -4.16 -18.80
N GLY A 47 -17.17 -5.44 -18.43
CA GLY A 47 -16.67 -5.95 -17.16
C GLY A 47 -17.55 -5.55 -15.97
N ARG A 48 -17.11 -5.95 -14.78
CA ARG A 48 -17.74 -5.70 -13.47
C ARG A 48 -19.05 -6.44 -13.26
N ASP A 49 -19.14 -7.64 -13.80
CA ASP A 49 -20.30 -8.51 -13.62
C ASP A 49 -20.60 -8.74 -12.15
N GLU A 50 -19.57 -8.90 -11.31
CA GLU A 50 -19.75 -9.08 -9.87
C GLU A 50 -20.30 -7.82 -9.18
N ALA A 51 -19.74 -6.64 -9.47
CA ALA A 51 -20.25 -5.40 -8.87
C ALA A 51 -21.68 -5.10 -9.37
N LEU A 52 -21.98 -5.37 -10.65
CA LEU A 52 -23.31 -5.25 -11.21
C LEU A 52 -24.29 -6.20 -10.52
N ARG A 53 -23.91 -7.48 -10.34
CA ARG A 53 -24.71 -8.45 -9.56
C ARG A 53 -24.99 -7.95 -8.15
N GLN A 54 -23.97 -7.46 -7.43
CA GLN A 54 -24.15 -6.97 -6.06
C GLN A 54 -25.13 -5.79 -5.97
N VAL A 55 -25.06 -4.84 -6.91
CA VAL A 55 -25.99 -3.70 -6.96
C VAL A 55 -27.39 -4.18 -7.33
N THR A 56 -27.51 -5.00 -8.37
CA THR A 56 -28.79 -5.53 -8.85
C THR A 56 -29.48 -6.38 -7.79
N ASP A 57 -28.75 -7.22 -7.04
CA ASP A 57 -29.28 -7.98 -5.91
C ASP A 57 -29.76 -7.08 -4.76
N ALA A 58 -29.08 -5.96 -4.53
CA ALA A 58 -29.49 -4.96 -3.54
C ALA A 58 -30.78 -4.23 -3.96
N LEU A 59 -30.99 -4.03 -5.26
CA LEU A 59 -32.20 -3.41 -5.82
C LEU A 59 -33.39 -4.37 -5.87
N ARG A 60 -33.16 -5.69 -5.89
CA ARG A 60 -34.21 -6.71 -6.04
C ARG A 60 -35.29 -6.63 -4.94
N PRO A 61 -36.59 -6.57 -5.29
CA PRO A 61 -37.68 -6.64 -4.31
C PRO A 61 -37.67 -7.97 -3.54
N GLY A 62 -37.90 -7.93 -2.22
CA GLY A 62 -38.07 -9.14 -1.39
C GLY A 62 -36.79 -9.87 -0.95
N SER A 63 -35.59 -9.29 -1.16
CA SER A 63 -34.29 -9.91 -0.82
C SER A 63 -33.97 -10.06 0.68
N GLY A 64 -34.96 -9.96 1.58
CA GLY A 64 -34.77 -10.05 3.04
C GLY A 64 -33.96 -8.91 3.67
N ALA A 65 -33.50 -7.95 2.86
CA ALA A 65 -32.82 -6.75 3.31
C ALA A 65 -33.81 -5.75 3.95
N ALA A 66 -33.29 -4.89 4.83
CA ALA A 66 -34.06 -3.84 5.51
C ALA A 66 -34.96 -3.06 4.51
N PRO A 67 -36.12 -2.57 4.97
CA PRO A 67 -37.15 -2.02 4.09
C PRO A 67 -36.73 -0.78 3.27
N VAL A 68 -35.55 -0.21 3.51
CA VAL A 68 -34.87 0.72 2.60
C VAL A 68 -33.47 0.18 2.33
N VAL A 69 -33.20 -0.22 1.09
CA VAL A 69 -31.84 -0.58 0.65
C VAL A 69 -31.29 0.58 -0.16
N VAL A 70 -30.24 1.21 0.38
CA VAL A 70 -29.46 2.23 -0.33
C VAL A 70 -28.19 1.57 -0.84
N SER A 71 -28.01 1.41 -2.15
CA SER A 71 -26.73 0.94 -2.68
C SER A 71 -25.85 2.14 -2.97
N THR A 72 -24.79 2.33 -2.19
CA THR A 72 -23.81 3.41 -2.39
C THR A 72 -22.62 2.87 -3.18
N LEU A 73 -22.32 3.47 -4.34
CA LEU A 73 -21.12 3.19 -5.11
C LEU A 73 -20.02 4.17 -4.71
N ALA A 74 -18.91 3.66 -4.16
CA ALA A 74 -17.74 4.44 -3.77
C ALA A 74 -16.53 4.12 -4.69
N GLY A 75 -15.58 5.05 -4.82
CA GLY A 75 -14.38 4.89 -5.63
C GLY A 75 -13.86 6.19 -6.26
N THR A 76 -12.71 6.14 -6.93
CA THR A 76 -12.04 7.30 -7.54
C THR A 76 -12.82 7.96 -8.68
N ALA A 77 -12.44 9.19 -9.04
CA ALA A 77 -12.99 9.85 -10.22
C ALA A 77 -12.70 9.03 -11.49
N GLY A 78 -13.69 8.86 -12.36
CA GLY A 78 -13.49 8.10 -13.60
C GLY A 78 -13.52 6.57 -13.45
N VAL A 79 -13.69 6.04 -12.24
CA VAL A 79 -13.82 4.59 -12.00
C VAL A 79 -15.17 4.03 -12.48
N GLY A 80 -15.97 4.70 -13.30
CA GLY A 80 -17.19 4.13 -13.90
C GLY A 80 -18.40 3.93 -12.96
N LYS A 81 -18.48 4.63 -11.82
CA LYS A 81 -19.63 4.52 -10.89
C LYS A 81 -20.98 4.85 -11.55
N THR A 82 -21.05 5.99 -12.25
CA THR A 82 -22.26 6.42 -12.96
C THR A 82 -22.66 5.40 -14.02
N ALA A 83 -21.71 4.85 -14.77
CA ALA A 83 -21.97 3.83 -15.78
C ALA A 83 -22.56 2.56 -15.15
N LEU A 84 -21.99 2.08 -14.03
CA LEU A 84 -22.53 0.93 -13.29
C LEU A 84 -23.93 1.21 -12.74
N ALA A 85 -24.13 2.39 -12.13
CA ALA A 85 -25.42 2.75 -11.55
C ALA A 85 -26.53 2.84 -12.60
N LEU A 86 -26.26 3.50 -13.73
CA LEU A 86 -27.20 3.57 -14.83
C LEU A 86 -27.46 2.17 -15.40
N ARG A 87 -26.44 1.34 -15.57
CA ARG A 87 -26.62 -0.04 -16.06
C ARG A 87 -27.52 -0.86 -15.14
N ALA A 88 -27.25 -0.86 -13.84
CA ALA A 88 -28.06 -1.57 -12.85
C ALA A 88 -29.49 -1.03 -12.76
N ALA A 89 -29.67 0.29 -12.90
CA ALA A 89 -30.99 0.91 -12.92
C ALA A 89 -31.80 0.49 -14.16
N HIS A 90 -31.18 0.45 -15.35
CA HIS A 90 -31.81 -0.06 -16.56
C HIS A 90 -32.17 -1.54 -16.42
N ASP A 91 -31.23 -2.40 -16.00
CA ASP A 91 -31.49 -3.84 -15.83
C ASP A 91 -32.65 -4.08 -14.83
N ALA A 92 -32.76 -3.28 -13.76
CA ALA A 92 -33.84 -3.38 -12.78
C ALA A 92 -35.21 -2.88 -13.31
N VAL A 93 -35.20 -1.84 -14.14
CA VAL A 93 -36.41 -1.33 -14.82
C VAL A 93 -36.90 -2.33 -15.86
N ASP A 94 -35.99 -2.87 -16.68
CA ASP A 94 -36.29 -3.88 -17.70
C ASP A 94 -36.82 -5.18 -17.08
N ALA A 95 -36.33 -5.54 -15.89
CA ALA A 95 -36.85 -6.65 -15.10
C ALA A 95 -38.23 -6.39 -14.45
N GLY A 96 -38.79 -5.18 -14.62
CA GLY A 96 -40.11 -4.80 -14.12
C GLY A 96 -40.18 -4.58 -12.60
N TRP A 97 -39.05 -4.36 -11.92
CA TRP A 97 -39.02 -4.26 -10.45
C TRP A 97 -39.57 -2.93 -9.91
N PHE A 98 -39.61 -1.89 -10.74
CA PHE A 98 -40.01 -0.54 -10.35
C PHE A 98 -41.12 0.02 -11.26
N PRO A 99 -42.35 -0.54 -11.21
CA PRO A 99 -43.47 -0.09 -12.05
C PRO A 99 -43.93 1.34 -11.74
N GLY A 100 -43.56 1.88 -10.57
CA GLY A 100 -43.83 3.27 -10.17
C GLY A 100 -42.97 4.29 -10.91
N GLY A 101 -41.94 3.84 -11.63
CA GLY A 101 -41.00 4.63 -12.42
C GLY A 101 -39.69 4.96 -11.72
N VAL A 102 -38.92 5.85 -12.33
CA VAL A 102 -37.58 6.25 -11.90
C VAL A 102 -37.51 7.75 -11.68
N LEU A 103 -36.94 8.15 -10.53
CA LEU A 103 -36.54 9.51 -10.23
C LEU A 103 -35.02 9.60 -10.33
N PHE A 104 -34.50 10.31 -11.32
CA PHE A 104 -33.06 10.51 -11.51
C PHE A 104 -32.69 11.96 -11.20
N ILE A 105 -31.57 12.15 -10.50
CA ILE A 105 -30.94 13.45 -10.35
C ILE A 105 -29.42 13.34 -10.35
N ASN A 106 -28.77 14.21 -11.12
CA ASN A 106 -27.34 14.46 -10.98
C ASN A 106 -27.14 15.60 -9.98
N LEU A 107 -26.63 15.26 -8.80
CA LEU A 107 -26.44 16.17 -7.69
C LEU A 107 -25.28 17.14 -7.89
N GLN A 108 -24.42 16.88 -8.89
CA GLN A 108 -23.23 17.69 -9.20
C GLN A 108 -22.44 18.08 -7.94
N GLY A 109 -22.36 17.16 -6.99
CA GLY A 109 -21.84 17.44 -5.66
C GLY A 109 -20.39 17.90 -5.68
N TYR A 110 -19.67 17.68 -6.79
CA TYR A 110 -18.25 17.97 -7.00
C TYR A 110 -17.96 19.21 -7.85
N ASP A 111 -18.98 19.94 -8.28
CA ASP A 111 -18.86 21.19 -9.05
C ASP A 111 -19.49 22.33 -8.25
N ASP A 112 -18.67 23.24 -7.73
CA ASP A 112 -19.14 24.30 -6.82
C ASP A 112 -20.04 25.32 -7.53
N LEU A 113 -19.90 25.48 -8.86
CA LEU A 113 -20.74 26.37 -9.66
C LEU A 113 -22.10 25.74 -10.00
N ARG A 114 -22.17 24.41 -10.06
CA ARG A 114 -23.36 23.66 -10.48
C ARG A 114 -23.97 22.79 -9.38
N TYR A 115 -23.52 22.96 -8.14
CA TYR A 115 -23.92 22.17 -6.99
C TYR A 115 -25.44 22.17 -6.79
N VAL A 116 -26.03 20.98 -6.72
CA VAL A 116 -27.47 20.82 -6.46
C VAL A 116 -27.69 20.52 -4.98
N GLY A 117 -28.19 21.51 -4.24
CA GLY A 117 -28.53 21.35 -2.83
C GLY A 117 -29.75 20.44 -2.61
N PRO A 118 -29.95 19.94 -1.37
CA PRO A 118 -31.04 19.02 -1.04
C PRO A 118 -32.43 19.63 -1.29
N GLU A 119 -32.59 20.94 -1.08
CA GLU A 119 -33.86 21.62 -1.30
C GLU A 119 -34.23 21.67 -2.80
N THR A 120 -33.29 22.07 -3.65
CA THR A 120 -33.45 22.03 -5.10
C THR A 120 -33.75 20.62 -5.60
N ALA A 121 -33.06 19.61 -5.07
CA ALA A 121 -33.26 18.22 -5.46
C ALA A 121 -34.67 17.71 -5.12
N VAL A 122 -35.20 18.05 -3.93
CA VAL A 122 -36.58 17.71 -3.55
C VAL A 122 -37.58 18.41 -4.46
N SER A 123 -37.35 19.68 -4.80
CA SER A 123 -38.21 20.41 -5.76
C SER A 123 -38.24 19.74 -7.12
N VAL A 124 -37.09 19.32 -7.67
CA VAL A 124 -37.02 18.57 -8.94
C VAL A 124 -37.85 17.28 -8.87
N PHE A 125 -37.77 16.53 -7.77
CA PHE A 125 -38.55 15.31 -7.59
C PHE A 125 -40.06 15.57 -7.43
N LEU A 126 -40.45 16.64 -6.72
CA LEU A 126 -41.85 17.04 -6.63
C LEU A 126 -42.43 17.40 -8.00
N SER A 127 -41.72 18.19 -8.81
CA SER A 127 -42.13 18.50 -10.18
C SER A 127 -42.22 17.22 -11.03
N ALA A 128 -41.24 16.30 -10.91
CA ALA A 128 -41.26 15.02 -11.63
C ALA A 128 -42.44 14.11 -11.23
N LEU A 129 -42.90 14.19 -9.99
CA LEU A 129 -44.10 13.52 -9.47
C LEU A 129 -45.41 14.22 -9.87
N GLY A 130 -45.34 15.30 -10.66
CA GLY A 130 -46.51 16.03 -11.17
C GLY A 130 -47.11 17.02 -10.18
N VAL A 131 -46.33 17.50 -9.19
CA VAL A 131 -46.73 18.58 -8.30
C VAL A 131 -46.36 19.93 -8.94
N PRO A 132 -47.32 20.82 -9.23
CA PRO A 132 -47.05 22.17 -9.69
C PRO A 132 -46.27 22.98 -8.65
N ASP A 133 -45.35 23.83 -9.11
CA ASP A 133 -44.49 24.63 -8.25
C ASP A 133 -45.29 25.59 -7.34
N GLU A 134 -46.50 26.01 -7.75
CA GLU A 134 -47.39 26.85 -6.94
C GLU A 134 -47.92 26.13 -5.69
N LEU A 135 -47.94 24.81 -5.70
CA LEU A 135 -48.37 23.98 -4.57
C LEU A 135 -47.21 23.60 -3.64
N PHE A 136 -46.00 24.08 -3.91
CA PHE A 136 -44.85 23.77 -3.07
C PHE A 136 -44.97 24.48 -1.72
N PRO A 137 -44.88 23.74 -0.59
CA PRO A 137 -44.83 24.37 0.71
C PRO A 137 -43.66 25.35 0.80
N PRO A 138 -43.80 26.48 1.53
CA PRO A 138 -42.76 27.50 1.63
C PRO A 138 -41.56 27.04 2.48
N THR A 139 -41.75 26.03 3.33
CA THR A 139 -40.69 25.48 4.17
C THR A 139 -40.12 24.19 3.57
N PHE A 140 -38.81 24.00 3.69
CA PHE A 140 -38.14 22.77 3.27
C PHE A 140 -38.73 21.53 3.95
N ALA A 141 -39.04 21.61 5.25
CA ALA A 141 -39.70 20.53 5.98
C ALA A 141 -41.08 20.17 5.40
N GLY A 142 -41.85 21.18 4.98
CA GLY A 142 -43.12 20.99 4.30
C GLY A 142 -42.95 20.28 2.95
N ARG A 143 -41.97 20.70 2.15
CA ARG A 143 -41.64 20.06 0.86
C ARG A 143 -41.24 18.60 1.03
N LEU A 144 -40.45 18.28 2.05
CA LEU A 144 -40.09 16.90 2.38
C LEU A 144 -41.30 16.04 2.77
N SER A 145 -42.22 16.59 3.57
CA SER A 145 -43.45 15.90 3.95
C SER A 145 -44.33 15.62 2.73
N LEU A 146 -44.44 16.60 1.82
CA LEU A 146 -45.16 16.46 0.56
C LEU A 146 -44.52 15.43 -0.36
N TYR A 147 -43.19 15.46 -0.51
CA TYR A 147 -42.43 14.49 -1.30
C TYR A 147 -42.68 13.05 -0.83
N ARG A 148 -42.56 12.82 0.49
CA ARG A 148 -42.83 11.50 1.08
C ARG A 148 -44.27 11.05 0.88
N SER A 149 -45.23 11.97 1.05
CA SER A 149 -46.65 11.68 0.80
C SER A 149 -46.92 11.31 -0.65
N LYS A 150 -46.28 11.99 -1.61
CA LYS A 150 -46.43 11.71 -3.04
C LYS A 150 -45.76 10.41 -3.46
N LEU A 151 -44.62 10.06 -2.87
CA LEU A 151 -44.02 8.74 -3.06
C LEU A 151 -44.92 7.62 -2.54
N ALA A 152 -45.54 7.78 -1.36
CA ALA A 152 -46.48 6.82 -0.81
C ALA A 152 -47.72 6.65 -1.70
N GLU A 153 -48.35 7.76 -2.13
CA GLU A 153 -49.48 7.73 -3.07
C GLU A 153 -49.12 7.01 -4.38
N ARG A 154 -47.88 7.21 -4.86
CA ARG A 154 -47.38 6.53 -6.07
C ARG A 154 -47.22 5.03 -5.84
N ALA A 155 -46.67 4.63 -4.68
CA ALA A 155 -46.48 3.23 -4.32
C ALA A 155 -47.82 2.47 -4.32
N ASP A 156 -48.87 3.09 -3.78
CA ASP A 156 -50.20 2.47 -3.71
C ASP A 156 -50.86 2.32 -5.10
N ARG A 157 -50.63 3.28 -6.01
CA ARG A 157 -51.31 3.30 -7.33
C ARG A 157 -50.53 2.61 -8.45
N HIS A 158 -49.21 2.69 -8.41
CA HIS A 158 -48.32 2.32 -9.51
C HIS A 158 -47.17 1.42 -9.06
N GLY A 159 -47.04 1.13 -7.77
CA GLY A 159 -46.00 0.27 -7.21
C GLY A 159 -44.67 0.99 -6.95
N ALA A 160 -43.63 0.20 -6.66
CA ALA A 160 -42.33 0.70 -6.22
C ALA A 160 -41.66 1.61 -7.26
N ALA A 161 -40.93 2.62 -6.78
CA ALA A 161 -40.14 3.53 -7.58
C ALA A 161 -38.65 3.43 -7.23
N LEU A 162 -37.79 3.66 -8.22
CA LEU A 162 -36.34 3.72 -8.06
C LEU A 162 -35.87 5.17 -8.00
N ILE A 163 -35.10 5.52 -6.97
CA ILE A 163 -34.47 6.83 -6.84
C ILE A 163 -32.98 6.68 -7.16
N VAL A 164 -32.48 7.43 -8.13
CA VAL A 164 -31.08 7.40 -8.57
C VAL A 164 -30.47 8.78 -8.34
N CYS A 165 -29.53 8.85 -7.40
CA CYS A 165 -28.79 10.07 -7.06
C CYS A 165 -27.34 9.94 -7.52
N ASP A 166 -26.98 10.60 -8.62
CA ASP A 166 -25.65 10.55 -9.19
C ASP A 166 -24.77 11.71 -8.68
N ASN A 167 -23.48 11.46 -8.45
CA ASN A 167 -22.46 12.42 -8.02
C ASN A 167 -22.75 13.16 -6.71
N ALA A 168 -23.20 12.45 -5.68
CA ALA A 168 -23.35 13.03 -4.35
C ALA A 168 -21.99 13.26 -3.68
N SER A 169 -21.81 14.41 -3.02
CA SER A 169 -20.59 14.72 -2.30
C SER A 169 -20.67 14.54 -0.78
N ALA A 170 -21.88 14.57 -0.21
CA ALA A 170 -22.09 14.51 1.24
C ALA A 170 -23.41 13.80 1.60
N THR A 171 -23.46 13.19 2.78
CA THR A 171 -24.63 12.49 3.31
C THR A 171 -25.86 13.40 3.41
N ASP A 172 -25.69 14.65 3.86
CA ASP A 172 -26.79 15.61 4.02
C ASP A 172 -27.43 16.05 2.70
N GLN A 173 -26.72 15.91 1.58
CA GLN A 173 -27.25 16.16 0.24
C GLN A 173 -28.29 15.11 -0.17
N ILE A 174 -28.12 13.87 0.30
CA ILE A 174 -28.92 12.71 -0.14
C ILE A 174 -29.98 12.33 0.89
N ARG A 175 -29.67 12.45 2.18
CA ARG A 175 -30.54 11.99 3.29
C ARG A 175 -32.00 12.45 3.14
N PRO A 176 -32.31 13.68 2.69
CA PRO A 176 -33.69 14.13 2.50
C PRO A 176 -34.40 13.49 1.29
N LEU A 177 -33.65 13.00 0.30
CA LEU A 177 -34.13 12.35 -0.92
C LEU A 177 -34.43 10.86 -0.73
N LEU A 178 -33.84 10.23 0.28
CA LEU A 178 -34.03 8.82 0.55
C LEU A 178 -35.50 8.51 0.86
N PRO A 179 -36.06 7.43 0.27
CA PRO A 179 -37.44 7.08 0.50
C PRO A 179 -37.64 6.49 1.91
N GLY A 180 -38.88 6.55 2.40
CA GLY A 180 -39.29 5.79 3.59
C GLY A 180 -39.50 4.30 3.28
N PRO A 181 -39.48 3.43 4.31
CA PRO A 181 -39.72 1.98 4.18
C PRO A 181 -41.17 1.64 3.72
N PRO A 182 -41.47 0.50 3.03
CA PRO A 182 -40.57 -0.58 2.58
C PRO A 182 -40.42 -0.80 1.06
N LEU A 183 -41.15 -0.05 0.23
CA LEU A 183 -41.36 -0.39 -1.19
C LEU A 183 -40.29 0.17 -2.13
N HIS A 184 -39.82 1.39 -1.90
CA HIS A 184 -38.89 2.06 -2.81
C HIS A 184 -37.43 1.63 -2.59
N ARG A 185 -36.57 1.91 -3.57
CA ARG A 185 -35.12 1.67 -3.51
C ARG A 185 -34.36 2.93 -3.93
N ALA A 186 -33.16 3.09 -3.37
CA ALA A 186 -32.28 4.21 -3.72
C ALA A 186 -30.90 3.70 -4.15
N LEU A 187 -30.41 4.24 -5.26
CA LEU A 187 -29.07 4.00 -5.80
C LEU A 187 -28.32 5.31 -5.78
N VAL A 188 -27.16 5.33 -5.13
CA VAL A 188 -26.38 6.55 -4.89
C VAL A 188 -24.97 6.34 -5.41
N THR A 189 -24.45 7.28 -6.19
CA THR A 189 -23.03 7.29 -6.59
C THR A 189 -22.30 8.42 -5.88
N SER A 190 -21.11 8.13 -5.35
CA SER A 190 -20.26 9.12 -4.69
C SER A 190 -18.78 8.81 -4.88
N ARG A 191 -17.94 9.84 -4.87
CA ARG A 191 -16.47 9.67 -4.77
C ARG A 191 -16.01 9.52 -3.31
N HIS A 192 -16.91 9.60 -2.34
CA HIS A 192 -16.61 9.43 -0.94
C HIS A 192 -17.31 8.19 -0.39
N THR A 193 -16.67 7.50 0.55
CA THR A 193 -17.35 6.45 1.32
C THR A 193 -18.36 7.13 2.27
N LEU A 194 -19.61 7.28 1.83
CA LEU A 194 -20.71 7.92 2.59
C LEU A 194 -21.19 7.04 3.75
N ALA A 195 -20.29 6.75 4.70
CA ALA A 195 -20.47 5.73 5.73
C ALA A 195 -21.63 5.98 6.71
N ASP A 196 -22.03 7.25 6.88
CA ASP A 196 -23.10 7.64 7.81
C ASP A 196 -24.51 7.49 7.22
N LEU A 197 -24.64 6.97 5.99
CA LEU A 197 -25.93 6.79 5.33
C LEU A 197 -26.65 5.55 5.88
N PRO A 198 -27.83 5.70 6.54
CA PRO A 198 -28.50 4.60 7.21
C PRO A 198 -29.04 3.56 6.22
N GLY A 199 -28.94 2.27 6.57
CA GLY A 199 -29.41 1.17 5.72
C GLY A 199 -28.68 1.05 4.38
N SER A 200 -27.47 1.61 4.28
CA SER A 200 -26.69 1.57 3.06
C SER A 200 -25.83 0.30 2.95
N ARG A 201 -25.79 -0.27 1.75
CA ARG A 201 -24.83 -1.27 1.32
C ARG A 201 -23.82 -0.58 0.43
N ILE A 202 -22.57 -0.56 0.87
CA ILE A 202 -21.48 0.04 0.10
C ILE A 202 -20.93 -1.00 -0.87
N VAL A 203 -20.84 -0.64 -2.13
CA VAL A 203 -20.13 -1.39 -3.17
C VAL A 203 -18.94 -0.55 -3.59
N ASP A 204 -17.75 -0.96 -3.15
CA ASP A 204 -16.49 -0.31 -3.52
C ASP A 204 -16.09 -0.72 -4.93
N LEU A 205 -15.88 0.26 -5.80
CA LEU A 205 -15.41 0.03 -7.16
C LEU A 205 -13.91 0.27 -7.26
N GLY A 206 -13.19 -0.79 -7.60
CA GLY A 206 -11.79 -0.74 -7.98
C GLY A 206 -11.56 -0.56 -9.47
N VAL A 207 -10.32 -0.75 -9.87
CA VAL A 207 -9.89 -0.86 -11.27
C VAL A 207 -10.52 -2.09 -11.94
N LEU A 208 -10.48 -2.16 -13.27
CA LEU A 208 -10.93 -3.35 -13.99
C LEU A 208 -9.93 -4.49 -13.85
N GLU A 209 -10.41 -5.73 -13.88
CA GLU A 209 -9.52 -6.88 -14.02
C GLU A 209 -8.79 -6.82 -15.38
N PRO A 210 -7.57 -7.36 -15.52
CA PRO A 210 -6.78 -7.23 -16.75
C PRO A 210 -7.53 -7.65 -18.02
N ALA A 211 -8.28 -8.75 -17.97
CA ALA A 211 -9.10 -9.22 -19.09
C ALA A 211 -10.26 -8.27 -19.43
N GLU A 212 -10.90 -7.69 -18.42
CA GLU A 212 -11.99 -6.72 -18.61
C GLU A 212 -11.47 -5.39 -19.19
N ALA A 213 -10.26 -4.98 -18.78
CA ALA A 213 -9.60 -3.79 -19.31
C ALA A 213 -9.28 -3.93 -20.81
N ALA A 214 -8.71 -5.08 -21.22
CA ALA A 214 -8.45 -5.39 -22.62
C ALA A 214 -9.75 -5.49 -23.45
N ALA A 215 -10.80 -6.07 -22.86
CA ALA A 215 -12.12 -6.18 -23.49
C ALA A 215 -12.77 -4.81 -23.72
N LEU A 216 -12.58 -3.86 -22.80
CA LEU A 216 -13.07 -2.48 -22.96
C LEU A 216 -12.45 -1.82 -24.21
N ILE A 217 -11.11 -1.88 -24.33
CA ILE A 217 -10.40 -1.33 -25.52
C ILE A 217 -10.92 -2.00 -26.79
N SER A 218 -10.93 -3.33 -26.82
CA SER A 218 -11.39 -4.13 -27.96
C SER A 218 -12.81 -3.80 -28.39
N ARG A 219 -13.72 -3.60 -27.43
CA ARG A 219 -15.13 -3.29 -27.69
C ARG A 219 -15.29 -1.86 -28.21
N THR A 220 -14.58 -0.89 -27.62
CA THR A 220 -14.66 0.51 -28.07
C THR A 220 -14.18 0.66 -29.51
N LEU A 221 -13.10 -0.02 -29.90
CA LEU A 221 -12.63 -0.04 -31.29
C LEU A 221 -13.68 -0.64 -32.23
N ARG A 222 -14.22 -1.82 -31.89
CA ARG A 222 -15.23 -2.52 -32.70
C ARG A 222 -16.57 -1.77 -32.82
N MET A 223 -16.95 -1.03 -31.79
CA MET A 223 -18.14 -0.17 -31.82
C MET A 223 -17.99 0.98 -32.81
N ARG A 224 -16.76 1.48 -33.00
CA ARG A 224 -16.47 2.53 -33.99
C ARG A 224 -16.32 1.96 -35.39
N ARG A 225 -15.68 0.79 -35.52
CA ARG A 225 -15.40 0.09 -36.76
C ARG A 225 -15.46 -1.41 -36.50
N SER A 226 -16.51 -2.08 -37.01
CA SER A 226 -16.77 -3.49 -36.69
C SER A 226 -15.68 -4.46 -37.14
N ASP A 227 -14.84 -4.03 -38.08
CA ASP A 227 -13.69 -4.74 -38.65
C ASP A 227 -12.34 -4.39 -38.00
N ASP A 228 -12.31 -3.57 -36.95
CA ASP A 228 -11.07 -3.21 -36.25
C ASP A 228 -10.52 -4.41 -35.44
N THR A 229 -9.42 -4.99 -35.92
CA THR A 229 -8.74 -6.15 -35.33
C THR A 229 -7.50 -5.78 -34.53
N ARG A 230 -7.10 -4.50 -34.45
CA ARG A 230 -5.81 -4.09 -33.84
C ARG A 230 -5.60 -4.62 -32.42
N ALA A 231 -6.64 -4.58 -31.58
CA ALA A 231 -6.56 -5.12 -30.21
C ALA A 231 -6.41 -6.65 -30.15
N GLN A 232 -6.78 -7.37 -31.21
CA GLN A 232 -6.59 -8.82 -31.34
C GLN A 232 -5.23 -9.15 -31.95
N ASP A 233 -4.77 -8.31 -32.87
CA ASP A 233 -3.49 -8.48 -33.58
C ASP A 233 -2.29 -8.13 -32.68
N GLU A 234 -2.46 -7.22 -31.72
CA GLU A 234 -1.41 -6.74 -30.80
C GLU A 234 -1.74 -7.01 -29.30
N PRO A 235 -1.93 -8.27 -28.86
CA PRO A 235 -2.41 -8.57 -27.50
C PRO A 235 -1.42 -8.15 -26.40
N GLU A 236 -0.12 -8.30 -26.64
CA GLU A 236 0.93 -7.88 -25.69
C GLU A 236 0.97 -6.34 -25.52
N ALA A 237 0.78 -5.60 -26.61
CA ALA A 237 0.70 -4.13 -26.54
C ALA A 237 -0.57 -3.67 -25.81
N VAL A 238 -1.70 -4.37 -26.00
CA VAL A 238 -2.93 -4.11 -25.23
C VAL A 238 -2.70 -4.36 -23.74
N GLU A 239 -2.04 -5.46 -23.37
CA GLU A 239 -1.71 -5.77 -21.98
C GLU A 239 -0.88 -4.64 -21.35
N ASP A 240 0.24 -4.28 -21.98
CA ASP A 240 1.10 -3.17 -21.57
C ASP A 240 0.32 -1.84 -21.44
N LEU A 241 -0.50 -1.51 -22.44
CA LEU A 241 -1.32 -0.29 -22.46
C LEU A 241 -2.27 -0.24 -21.28
N THR A 242 -2.94 -1.37 -20.98
CA THR A 242 -3.88 -1.45 -19.85
C THR A 242 -3.17 -1.31 -18.52
N THR A 243 -1.96 -1.87 -18.38
CA THR A 243 -1.11 -1.71 -17.20
C THR A 243 -0.65 -0.26 -17.04
N LEU A 244 -0.22 0.41 -18.13
CA LEU A 244 0.16 1.83 -18.09
C LEU A 244 -1.01 2.75 -17.68
N CYS A 245 -2.24 2.37 -18.03
CA CYS A 245 -3.47 3.03 -17.60
C CYS A 245 -3.89 2.67 -16.15
N GLY A 246 -3.14 1.78 -15.48
CA GLY A 246 -3.48 1.21 -14.17
C GLY A 246 -4.85 0.51 -14.17
N HIS A 247 -5.30 0.00 -15.31
CA HIS A 247 -6.62 -0.60 -15.50
C HIS A 247 -7.81 0.30 -15.07
N LEU A 248 -7.61 1.63 -15.02
CA LEU A 248 -8.66 2.59 -14.65
C LEU A 248 -9.63 2.80 -15.84
N PRO A 249 -10.96 2.58 -15.69
CA PRO A 249 -11.91 2.69 -16.80
C PRO A 249 -11.85 4.01 -17.57
N LEU A 250 -11.67 5.14 -16.88
CA LEU A 250 -11.56 6.44 -17.56
C LEU A 250 -10.29 6.55 -18.41
N ALA A 251 -9.14 6.10 -17.90
CA ALA A 251 -7.89 6.12 -18.66
C ALA A 251 -8.00 5.20 -19.88
N LEU A 252 -8.55 4.00 -19.69
CA LEU A 252 -8.83 3.03 -20.75
C LEU A 252 -9.78 3.60 -21.80
N ALA A 253 -10.85 4.28 -21.39
CA ALA A 253 -11.78 4.91 -22.30
C ALA A 253 -11.15 6.07 -23.09
N VAL A 254 -10.21 6.82 -22.49
CA VAL A 254 -9.45 7.86 -23.18
C VAL A 254 -8.55 7.25 -24.25
N VAL A 255 -7.69 6.28 -23.91
CA VAL A 255 -6.79 5.66 -24.88
C VAL A 255 -7.54 4.91 -25.98
N ALA A 256 -8.65 4.24 -25.64
CA ALA A 256 -9.51 3.61 -26.63
C ALA A 256 -10.19 4.64 -27.55
N SER A 257 -10.50 5.85 -27.05
CA SER A 257 -11.03 6.94 -27.88
C SER A 257 -9.97 7.54 -28.80
N ILE A 258 -8.72 7.64 -28.34
CA ILE A 258 -7.57 8.07 -29.15
C ILE A 258 -7.38 7.09 -30.32
N LEU A 259 -7.26 5.79 -30.01
CA LEU A 259 -7.13 4.73 -31.03
C LEU A 259 -8.34 4.63 -31.97
N ALA A 260 -9.56 4.87 -31.46
CA ALA A 260 -10.76 4.90 -32.31
C ALA A 260 -10.83 6.15 -33.20
N GLY A 261 -10.14 7.23 -32.82
CA GLY A 261 -10.05 8.49 -33.56
C GLY A 261 -8.98 8.45 -34.66
N ASP A 262 -7.90 7.72 -34.44
CA ASP A 262 -6.80 7.51 -35.38
C ASP A 262 -6.65 6.02 -35.76
N PRO A 263 -7.16 5.61 -36.93
CA PRO A 263 -7.11 4.22 -37.37
C PRO A 263 -5.73 3.74 -37.83
N ASP A 264 -4.85 4.67 -38.21
CA ASP A 264 -3.51 4.34 -38.71
C ASP A 264 -2.53 4.15 -37.55
N GLN A 265 -2.84 4.73 -36.37
CA GLN A 265 -2.08 4.52 -35.14
C GLN A 265 -2.26 3.09 -34.61
N THR A 266 -1.16 2.38 -34.40
CA THR A 266 -1.15 1.04 -33.79
C THR A 266 -1.31 1.11 -32.27
N VAL A 267 -1.68 -0.02 -31.64
CA VAL A 267 -1.73 -0.09 -30.17
C VAL A 267 -0.32 0.06 -29.59
N GLY A 268 0.68 -0.56 -30.23
CA GLY A 268 2.09 -0.47 -29.86
C GLY A 268 2.64 0.96 -29.87
N GLU A 269 2.30 1.78 -30.87
CA GLU A 269 2.75 3.18 -30.95
C GLU A 269 2.21 4.03 -29.78
N LEU A 270 0.92 3.93 -29.47
CA LEU A 270 0.34 4.65 -28.33
C LEU A 270 0.90 4.13 -27.00
N THR A 271 1.13 2.81 -26.89
CA THR A 271 1.75 2.19 -25.72
C THR A 271 3.15 2.74 -25.50
N ALA A 272 3.96 2.83 -26.56
CA ALA A 272 5.31 3.40 -26.49
C ALA A 272 5.28 4.87 -26.07
N ALA A 273 4.35 5.67 -26.58
CA ALA A 273 4.18 7.07 -26.17
C ALA A 273 3.86 7.20 -24.67
N LEU A 274 3.02 6.31 -24.12
CA LEU A 274 2.64 6.31 -22.71
C LEU A 274 3.71 5.74 -21.77
N ARG A 275 4.78 5.11 -22.27
CA ARG A 275 5.86 4.60 -21.40
C ARG A 275 6.60 5.73 -20.69
N ASP A 276 6.74 6.90 -21.32
CA ASP A 276 7.36 8.05 -20.67
C ASP A 276 6.50 8.56 -19.50
N ARG A 277 7.04 8.48 -18.28
CA ARG A 277 6.35 8.91 -17.05
C ARG A 277 6.09 10.41 -17.01
N ALA A 278 6.93 11.22 -17.66
CA ALA A 278 6.83 12.69 -17.59
C ALA A 278 5.61 13.20 -18.37
N THR A 279 5.35 12.63 -19.54
CA THR A 279 4.28 13.05 -20.46
C THR A 279 3.01 12.22 -20.33
N ARG A 280 3.05 11.02 -19.71
CA ARG A 280 1.92 10.08 -19.62
C ARG A 280 0.57 10.72 -19.25
N LEU A 281 0.54 11.60 -18.26
CA LEU A 281 -0.71 12.24 -17.82
C LEU A 281 -1.26 13.27 -18.83
N GLU A 282 -0.38 13.85 -19.65
CA GLU A 282 -0.75 14.79 -20.71
C GLU A 282 -1.38 14.03 -21.88
N GLU A 283 -0.76 12.92 -22.27
CA GLU A 283 -1.23 11.99 -23.30
C GLU A 283 -2.59 11.33 -22.95
N LEU A 284 -2.93 11.20 -21.67
CA LEU A 284 -4.23 10.70 -21.20
C LEU A 284 -5.34 11.77 -21.23
N THR A 285 -5.43 12.49 -22.35
CA THR A 285 -6.44 13.50 -22.62
C THR A 285 -7.04 13.33 -24.01
N TYR A 286 -8.37 13.24 -24.10
CA TYR A 286 -9.10 13.23 -25.36
C TYR A 286 -10.23 14.28 -25.34
N GLY A 287 -9.97 15.41 -26.00
CA GLY A 287 -10.82 16.61 -25.96
C GLY A 287 -10.97 17.21 -24.56
N GLU A 288 -11.86 18.19 -24.40
CA GLU A 288 -12.05 18.90 -23.11
C GLU A 288 -12.79 18.07 -22.05
N ARG A 289 -13.52 17.01 -22.45
CA ARG A 289 -14.44 16.27 -21.55
C ARG A 289 -13.89 14.94 -21.03
N ARG A 290 -12.84 14.36 -21.63
CA ARG A 290 -12.26 13.07 -21.19
C ARG A 290 -10.77 13.28 -20.87
N SER A 291 -10.50 13.77 -19.67
CA SER A 291 -9.14 13.91 -19.14
C SER A 291 -9.04 13.26 -17.77
N VAL A 292 -8.07 12.35 -17.61
CA VAL A 292 -7.76 11.73 -16.32
C VAL A 292 -7.26 12.80 -15.32
N THR A 293 -6.39 13.69 -15.80
CA THR A 293 -5.83 14.79 -15.01
C THR A 293 -6.90 15.74 -14.49
N ALA A 294 -7.88 16.13 -15.32
CA ALA A 294 -8.99 16.97 -14.88
C ALA A 294 -9.85 16.28 -13.80
N ALA A 295 -10.08 14.97 -13.93
CA ALA A 295 -10.85 14.19 -12.97
C ALA A 295 -10.16 14.14 -11.59
N PHE A 296 -8.83 13.95 -11.56
CA PHE A 296 -8.02 13.99 -10.34
C PHE A 296 -7.93 15.40 -9.75
N ALA A 297 -7.78 16.43 -10.58
CA ALA A 297 -7.72 17.82 -10.13
C ALA A 297 -8.97 18.25 -9.35
N LEU A 298 -10.17 17.81 -9.78
CA LEU A 298 -11.42 18.06 -9.06
C LEU A 298 -11.45 17.39 -7.67
N SER A 299 -10.92 16.18 -7.54
CA SER A 299 -10.82 15.51 -6.23
C SER A 299 -9.76 16.15 -5.34
N TYR A 300 -8.64 16.58 -5.93
CA TYR A 300 -7.55 17.26 -5.23
C TYR A 300 -7.94 18.65 -4.70
N ALA A 301 -8.69 19.42 -5.48
CA ALA A 301 -9.13 20.78 -5.11
C ALA A 301 -10.00 20.84 -3.84
N ARG A 302 -10.57 19.71 -3.41
CA ARG A 302 -11.40 19.60 -2.20
C ARG A 302 -10.66 19.17 -0.95
N LEU A 303 -9.38 18.80 -1.10
CA LEU A 303 -8.54 18.46 0.03
C LEU A 303 -8.27 19.72 0.85
N THR A 304 -8.26 19.57 2.17
CA THR A 304 -7.70 20.61 3.04
C THR A 304 -6.21 20.81 2.72
N PRO A 305 -5.60 21.95 3.06
CA PRO A 305 -4.18 22.19 2.82
C PRO A 305 -3.25 21.10 3.38
N ASP A 306 -3.57 20.56 4.56
CA ASP A 306 -2.80 19.48 5.18
C ASP A 306 -2.96 18.13 4.47
N GLU A 307 -4.17 17.82 3.97
CA GLU A 307 -4.42 16.62 3.18
C GLU A 307 -3.75 16.69 1.81
N ALA A 308 -3.81 17.85 1.14
CA ALA A 308 -3.14 18.09 -0.13
C ALA A 308 -1.62 17.95 0.01
N ARG A 309 -1.03 18.53 1.06
CA ARG A 309 0.39 18.38 1.37
C ARG A 309 0.77 16.94 1.68
N MET A 310 -0.02 16.22 2.49
CA MET A 310 0.19 14.79 2.73
C MET A 310 0.14 13.98 1.43
N PHE A 311 -0.85 14.22 0.58
CA PHE A 311 -0.98 13.57 -0.72
C PHE A 311 0.25 13.80 -1.61
N ARG A 312 0.73 15.05 -1.74
CA ARG A 312 1.95 15.34 -2.51
C ARG A 312 3.18 14.67 -1.90
N TYR A 313 3.37 14.79 -0.59
CA TYR A 313 4.60 14.32 0.06
C TYR A 313 4.72 12.79 0.10
N LEU A 314 3.61 12.06 0.15
CA LEU A 314 3.63 10.61 0.03
C LEU A 314 4.30 10.15 -1.28
N SER A 315 4.25 10.95 -2.36
CA SER A 315 4.83 10.61 -3.65
C SER A 315 6.37 10.65 -3.64
N LEU A 316 6.95 11.34 -2.66
CA LEU A 316 8.40 11.41 -2.45
C LEU A 316 8.97 10.09 -1.87
N ASN A 317 8.11 9.23 -1.31
CA ASN A 317 8.54 7.90 -0.90
C ASN A 317 8.91 7.06 -2.14
N PRO A 318 10.16 6.59 -2.28
CA PRO A 318 10.58 5.87 -3.48
C PRO A 318 10.02 4.44 -3.56
N GLY A 319 9.52 3.91 -2.44
CA GLY A 319 8.86 2.61 -2.36
C GLY A 319 7.41 2.60 -2.86
N GLN A 320 6.83 1.40 -2.96
CA GLN A 320 5.45 1.21 -3.46
C GLN A 320 4.38 1.48 -2.40
N GLN A 321 4.74 1.38 -1.13
CA GLN A 321 3.83 1.59 -0.01
C GLN A 321 4.51 2.43 1.07
N VAL A 322 3.72 3.14 1.87
CA VAL A 322 4.19 4.04 2.92
C VAL A 322 3.49 3.67 4.22
N SER A 323 4.24 3.42 5.30
CA SER A 323 3.70 3.26 6.64
C SER A 323 3.15 4.59 7.18
N VAL A 324 2.32 4.55 8.22
CA VAL A 324 1.85 5.78 8.89
C VAL A 324 3.03 6.54 9.48
N GLU A 325 4.03 5.82 10.00
CA GLU A 325 5.26 6.34 10.60
C GLU A 325 6.11 7.07 9.54
N ALA A 326 6.33 6.46 8.37
CA ALA A 326 7.04 7.10 7.27
C ALA A 326 6.28 8.33 6.71
N ALA A 327 4.95 8.27 6.62
CA ALA A 327 4.12 9.40 6.21
C ALA A 327 4.18 10.57 7.21
N ALA A 328 4.21 10.25 8.51
CA ALA A 328 4.39 11.22 9.58
C ALA A 328 5.77 11.90 9.48
N ALA A 329 6.83 11.13 9.27
CA ALA A 329 8.19 11.64 9.07
C ALA A 329 8.27 12.57 7.84
N LEU A 330 7.74 12.13 6.69
CA LEU A 330 7.69 12.91 5.45
C LEU A 330 7.09 14.30 5.69
N THR A 331 5.93 14.36 6.33
CA THR A 331 5.18 15.61 6.54
C THR A 331 5.64 16.40 7.76
N GLY A 332 6.44 15.81 8.65
CA GLY A 332 6.82 16.40 9.94
C GLY A 332 5.64 16.50 10.91
N GLN A 333 4.60 15.68 10.73
CA GLN A 333 3.38 15.70 11.54
C GLN A 333 3.42 14.66 12.65
N PRO A 334 2.78 14.89 13.81
CA PRO A 334 2.62 13.86 14.83
C PRO A 334 1.87 12.62 14.30
N LEU A 335 2.24 11.43 14.76
CA LEU A 335 1.67 10.15 14.31
C LEU A 335 0.12 10.11 14.34
N PRO A 336 -0.59 10.63 15.37
CA PRO A 336 -2.06 10.68 15.37
C PRO A 336 -2.64 11.54 14.25
N GLN A 337 -1.99 12.67 13.93
CA GLN A 337 -2.42 13.58 12.87
C GLN A 337 -2.17 12.96 11.49
N ALA A 338 -0.99 12.37 11.26
CA ALA A 338 -0.71 11.63 10.03
C ALA A 338 -1.74 10.53 9.78
N ARG A 339 -2.10 9.75 10.81
CA ARG A 339 -3.14 8.71 10.72
C ARG A 339 -4.52 9.29 10.35
N LYS A 340 -4.87 10.47 10.86
CA LYS A 340 -6.13 11.16 10.52
C LYS A 340 -6.13 11.60 9.04
N LEU A 341 -5.06 12.24 8.58
CA LEU A 341 -4.91 12.69 7.19
C LEU A 341 -4.94 11.51 6.20
N LEU A 342 -4.23 10.42 6.51
CA LEU A 342 -4.25 9.21 5.68
C LEU A 342 -5.63 8.55 5.62
N ARG A 343 -6.41 8.59 6.71
CA ARG A 343 -7.81 8.11 6.71
C ARG A 343 -8.70 8.99 5.85
N ALA A 344 -8.53 10.32 5.91
CA ALA A 344 -9.29 11.25 5.08
C ALA A 344 -8.98 11.07 3.59
N LEU A 345 -7.69 10.99 3.22
CA LEU A 345 -7.26 10.70 1.85
C LEU A 345 -7.81 9.36 1.33
N ARG A 346 -7.90 8.33 2.18
CA ARG A 346 -8.57 7.06 1.85
C ARG A 346 -10.07 7.20 1.66
N GLY A 347 -10.74 7.97 2.52
CA GLY A 347 -12.18 8.21 2.43
C GLY A 347 -12.59 8.91 1.13
N VAL A 348 -11.66 9.63 0.50
CA VAL A 348 -11.82 10.24 -0.82
C VAL A 348 -11.13 9.47 -1.95
N HIS A 349 -10.65 8.26 -1.68
CA HIS A 349 -9.96 7.35 -2.60
C HIS A 349 -8.72 7.95 -3.30
N MET A 350 -8.07 8.96 -2.72
CA MET A 350 -6.82 9.51 -3.28
C MET A 350 -5.61 8.61 -3.00
N ILE A 351 -5.74 7.71 -2.02
CA ILE A 351 -4.79 6.64 -1.71
C ILE A 351 -5.54 5.36 -1.32
N GLU A 352 -4.86 4.23 -1.42
CA GLU A 352 -5.43 2.91 -1.14
C GLU A 352 -4.80 2.27 0.10
N HIS A 353 -5.41 1.17 0.54
CA HIS A 353 -4.82 0.30 1.57
C HIS A 353 -3.55 -0.38 1.04
N GLY A 354 -2.46 -0.22 1.79
CA GLY A 354 -1.28 -1.07 1.68
C GLY A 354 -1.47 -2.39 2.44
N LYS A 355 -0.49 -3.27 2.27
CA LYS A 355 -0.36 -4.55 2.98
C LYS A 355 1.02 -4.58 3.65
N PRO A 356 1.10 -4.79 4.97
CA PRO A 356 0.03 -5.12 5.92
C PRO A 356 -0.82 -3.91 6.35
N ARG A 357 -1.79 -4.13 7.25
CA ARG A 357 -2.66 -3.06 7.79
C ARG A 357 -1.80 -1.98 8.47
N GLY A 358 -1.98 -0.73 8.08
CA GLY A 358 -1.17 0.40 8.56
C GLY A 358 -0.37 1.07 7.43
N TRP A 359 -0.26 0.40 6.28
CA TRP A 359 0.37 0.95 5.10
C TRP A 359 -0.69 1.56 4.19
N VAL A 360 -0.25 2.55 3.43
CA VAL A 360 -1.00 3.14 2.33
C VAL A 360 -0.19 3.02 1.05
N ARG A 361 -0.87 3.03 -0.09
CA ARG A 361 -0.21 3.04 -1.40
C ARG A 361 -0.95 3.97 -2.35
N PHE A 362 -0.25 4.42 -3.37
CA PHE A 362 -0.89 5.06 -4.50
C PHE A 362 -1.40 4.03 -5.50
N HIS A 363 -2.41 4.45 -6.24
CA HIS A 363 -2.58 3.99 -7.61
C HIS A 363 -1.56 4.68 -8.51
N ASP A 364 -0.98 3.99 -9.50
CA ASP A 364 0.15 4.50 -10.29
C ASP A 364 -0.09 5.87 -10.95
N LEU A 365 -1.27 6.08 -11.55
CA LEU A 365 -1.63 7.38 -12.13
C LEU A 365 -1.83 8.49 -11.08
N LEU A 366 -2.35 8.16 -9.88
CA LEU A 366 -2.47 9.11 -8.78
C LEU A 366 -1.11 9.47 -8.20
N ARG A 367 -0.16 8.52 -8.21
CA ARG A 367 1.24 8.79 -7.85
C ARG A 367 1.86 9.80 -8.81
N LEU A 368 1.73 9.60 -10.12
CA LEU A 368 2.23 10.56 -11.12
C LEU A 368 1.60 11.95 -10.95
N PHE A 369 0.30 11.99 -10.64
CA PHE A 369 -0.40 13.24 -10.40
C PHE A 369 0.12 13.95 -9.13
N ALA A 370 0.36 13.19 -8.05
CA ALA A 370 0.97 13.70 -6.82
C ALA A 370 2.41 14.19 -7.05
N GLU A 371 3.23 13.46 -7.81
CA GLU A 371 4.60 13.82 -8.17
C GLU A 371 4.64 15.17 -8.91
N ARG A 372 3.77 15.34 -9.92
CA ARG A 372 3.63 16.59 -10.67
C ARG A 372 3.21 17.75 -9.77
N ARG A 373 2.17 17.55 -8.97
CA ARG A 373 1.68 18.57 -8.02
C ARG A 373 2.73 18.97 -7.01
N CYS A 374 3.54 18.02 -6.53
CA CYS A 374 4.64 18.30 -5.62
C CYS A 374 5.67 19.22 -6.28
N GLY A 375 6.07 18.94 -7.53
CA GLY A 375 6.99 19.79 -8.27
C GLY A 375 6.45 21.19 -8.65
N GLU A 376 5.13 21.32 -8.82
CA GLU A 376 4.47 22.60 -9.16
C GLU A 376 4.18 23.47 -7.93
N GLU A 377 3.80 22.86 -6.80
CA GLU A 377 3.28 23.58 -5.63
C GLU A 377 4.27 23.69 -4.46
N ASP A 378 5.27 22.81 -4.36
CA ASP A 378 6.27 22.84 -3.29
C ASP A 378 7.63 23.29 -3.81
N ASP A 379 8.29 24.16 -3.04
CA ASP A 379 9.64 24.60 -3.37
C ASP A 379 10.67 23.47 -3.14
N THR A 380 11.80 23.57 -3.85
CA THR A 380 12.87 22.56 -3.80
C THR A 380 13.41 22.34 -2.39
N ALA A 381 13.49 23.38 -1.55
CA ALA A 381 14.01 23.23 -0.18
C ALA A 381 13.03 22.47 0.70
N SER A 382 11.73 22.73 0.59
CA SER A 382 10.67 21.98 1.27
C SER A 382 10.63 20.50 0.89
N ILE A 383 10.83 20.20 -0.40
CA ILE A 383 10.94 18.83 -0.90
C ILE A 383 12.17 18.13 -0.33
N GLN A 384 13.35 18.76 -0.40
CA GLN A 384 14.58 18.19 0.14
C GLN A 384 14.48 17.94 1.65
N ALA A 385 13.90 18.87 2.41
CA ALA A 385 13.67 18.70 3.84
C ALA A 385 12.72 17.53 4.15
N ALA A 386 11.70 17.29 3.31
CA ALA A 386 10.80 16.15 3.46
C ALA A 386 11.50 14.82 3.17
N VAL A 387 12.31 14.76 2.11
CA VAL A 387 13.14 13.60 1.77
C VAL A 387 14.15 13.32 2.89
N ASP A 388 14.84 14.35 3.39
CA ASP A 388 15.82 14.20 4.48
C ASP A 388 15.16 13.66 5.77
N ARG A 389 13.94 14.10 6.11
CA ARG A 389 13.18 13.51 7.24
C ARG A 389 12.80 12.04 7.00
N LEU A 390 12.38 11.69 5.79
CA LEU A 390 12.05 10.30 5.44
C LEU A 390 13.29 9.40 5.52
N LEU A 391 14.41 9.84 4.96
CA LEU A 391 15.66 9.09 4.98
C LEU A 391 16.20 8.93 6.41
N ALA A 392 16.13 9.97 7.23
CA ALA A 392 16.47 9.89 8.64
C ALA A 392 15.58 8.89 9.39
N HIS A 393 14.26 8.92 9.16
CA HIS A 393 13.33 7.95 9.74
C HIS A 393 13.69 6.51 9.35
N TYR A 394 13.95 6.23 8.07
CA TYR A 394 14.31 4.89 7.63
C TYR A 394 15.65 4.42 8.18
N ARG A 395 16.65 5.32 8.25
CA ARG A 395 17.94 5.04 8.88
C ARG A 395 17.75 4.65 10.35
N ASP A 396 17.06 5.49 11.11
CA ASP A 396 16.89 5.34 12.56
C ASP A 396 16.04 4.11 12.89
N ALA A 397 14.95 3.89 12.15
CA ALA A 397 14.08 2.73 12.35
C ALA A 397 14.78 1.42 11.96
N ALA A 398 15.58 1.40 10.88
CA ALA A 398 16.36 0.22 10.51
C ALA A 398 17.46 -0.09 11.53
N GLN A 399 18.08 0.94 12.11
CA GLN A 399 19.05 0.78 13.18
C GLN A 399 18.38 0.24 14.45
N ASP A 400 17.29 0.86 14.93
CA ASP A 400 16.55 0.41 16.12
C ASP A 400 16.08 -1.05 15.96
N ALA A 401 15.48 -1.40 14.82
CA ALA A 401 15.06 -2.77 14.56
C ALA A 401 16.23 -3.75 14.60
N THR A 402 17.37 -3.41 13.99
CA THR A 402 18.57 -4.25 14.01
C THR A 402 19.13 -4.41 15.43
N GLU A 403 19.23 -3.32 16.18
CA GLU A 403 19.71 -3.33 17.57
C GLU A 403 18.80 -4.15 18.48
N ARG A 404 17.47 -4.02 18.34
CA ARG A 404 16.47 -4.82 19.06
C ARG A 404 16.60 -6.31 18.75
N ILE A 405 16.75 -6.68 17.47
CA ILE A 405 16.94 -8.10 17.10
C ILE A 405 18.25 -8.64 17.67
N VAL A 406 19.33 -7.87 17.61
CA VAL A 406 20.62 -8.26 18.20
C VAL A 406 20.52 -8.39 19.72
N ALA A 407 19.85 -7.46 20.40
CA ALA A 407 19.63 -7.49 21.84
C ALA A 407 18.76 -8.68 22.27
N ALA A 408 17.66 -8.93 21.57
CA ALA A 408 16.79 -10.09 21.79
C ALA A 408 17.58 -11.39 21.59
N ALA A 409 18.37 -11.50 20.52
CA ALA A 409 19.22 -12.67 20.27
C ALA A 409 20.27 -12.88 21.37
N ARG A 410 20.84 -11.81 21.95
CA ARG A 410 21.74 -11.90 23.11
C ARG A 410 21.03 -12.46 24.35
N GLN A 411 19.76 -12.09 24.54
CA GLN A 411 18.89 -12.61 25.59
C GLN A 411 18.19 -13.94 25.21
N ARG A 412 18.60 -14.56 24.09
CA ARG A 412 18.05 -15.82 23.57
C ARG A 412 16.55 -15.76 23.23
N GLY A 413 16.03 -14.55 23.05
CA GLY A 413 14.70 -14.28 22.54
C GLY A 413 14.72 -13.93 21.06
N ARG A 414 13.53 -13.62 20.54
CA ARG A 414 13.33 -13.06 19.20
C ARG A 414 12.50 -11.79 19.32
N ASP A 415 12.80 -10.82 18.48
CA ASP A 415 11.95 -9.66 18.29
C ASP A 415 11.18 -9.84 16.97
N ASP A 416 10.10 -10.62 17.03
CA ASP A 416 9.28 -10.94 15.86
C ASP A 416 8.59 -9.69 15.26
N GLU A 417 8.45 -8.61 16.04
CA GLU A 417 7.93 -7.34 15.55
C GLU A 417 8.98 -6.63 14.68
N ALA A 418 10.20 -6.47 15.19
CA ALA A 418 11.30 -5.86 14.44
C ALA A 418 11.65 -6.67 13.18
N GLU A 419 11.66 -8.01 13.25
CA GLU A 419 11.88 -8.86 12.08
C GLU A 419 10.79 -8.66 11.02
N ARG A 420 9.50 -8.67 11.40
CA ARG A 420 8.39 -8.42 10.47
C ARG A 420 8.40 -7.03 9.88
N TRP A 421 8.82 -6.02 10.64
CA TRP A 421 8.95 -4.66 10.15
C TRP A 421 10.04 -4.57 9.07
N LEU A 422 11.23 -5.15 9.32
CA LEU A 422 12.32 -5.19 8.33
C LEU A 422 11.92 -5.98 7.07
N ASP A 423 11.19 -7.09 7.21
CA ASP A 423 10.65 -7.83 6.07
C ASP A 423 9.70 -6.97 5.23
N THR A 424 8.80 -6.24 5.90
CA THR A 424 7.79 -5.39 5.25
C THR A 424 8.41 -4.17 4.57
N GLU A 425 9.35 -3.50 5.24
CA GLU A 425 9.99 -2.28 4.75
C GLU A 425 11.20 -2.55 3.84
N SER A 426 11.64 -3.80 3.67
CA SER A 426 12.86 -4.15 2.92
C SER A 426 12.96 -3.45 1.55
N GLN A 427 11.87 -3.46 0.77
CA GLN A 427 11.85 -2.79 -0.53
C GLN A 427 11.90 -1.26 -0.42
N ASN A 428 11.25 -0.69 0.60
CA ASN A 428 11.30 0.74 0.87
C ASN A 428 12.70 1.17 1.31
N LEU A 429 13.37 0.40 2.19
CA LEU A 429 14.73 0.66 2.65
C LEU A 429 15.74 0.61 1.49
N ARG A 430 15.63 -0.38 0.59
CA ARG A 430 16.47 -0.44 -0.64
C ARG A 430 16.23 0.76 -1.56
N SER A 431 14.97 1.17 -1.70
CA SER A 431 14.61 2.33 -2.54
C SER A 431 15.08 3.64 -1.89
N ALA A 432 15.00 3.76 -0.58
CA ALA A 432 15.50 4.87 0.21
C ALA A 432 17.03 4.97 0.16
N LEU A 433 17.75 3.85 0.16
CA LEU A 433 19.19 3.80 -0.07
C LEU A 433 19.56 4.42 -1.42
N LYS A 434 18.91 3.96 -2.51
CA LYS A 434 19.12 4.50 -3.86
C LYS A 434 18.81 6.01 -3.92
N LEU A 435 17.76 6.45 -3.23
CA LEU A 435 17.40 7.87 -3.12
C LEU A 435 18.48 8.68 -2.38
N ALA A 436 18.96 8.18 -1.23
CA ALA A 436 20.00 8.83 -0.43
C ALA A 436 21.32 8.96 -1.21
N GLN A 437 21.70 7.95 -1.98
CA GLN A 437 22.89 7.97 -2.85
C GLN A 437 22.75 9.03 -3.95
N ARG A 438 21.60 9.06 -4.65
CA ARG A 438 21.32 10.06 -5.71
C ARG A 438 21.39 11.50 -5.20
N HIS A 439 20.96 11.74 -3.95
CA HIS A 439 21.04 13.05 -3.31
C HIS A 439 22.35 13.32 -2.57
N GLY A 440 23.34 12.42 -2.64
CA GLY A 440 24.64 12.61 -2.00
C GLY A 440 24.55 12.73 -0.47
N ARG A 441 23.77 11.86 0.19
CA ARG A 441 23.51 11.87 1.65
C ARG A 441 24.22 10.71 2.36
N PRO A 442 25.56 10.75 2.55
CA PRO A 442 26.31 9.65 3.16
C PRO A 442 25.89 9.27 4.58
N ALA A 443 25.59 10.26 5.42
CA ALA A 443 25.13 10.05 6.79
C ALA A 443 23.76 9.33 6.88
N MET A 444 23.07 9.15 5.75
CA MET A 444 21.84 8.36 5.62
C MET A 444 22.10 7.06 4.87
N ALA A 445 22.78 7.13 3.72
CA ALA A 445 22.97 6.00 2.82
C ALA A 445 23.79 4.86 3.45
N LEU A 446 24.94 5.15 4.06
CA LEU A 446 25.86 4.09 4.52
C LEU A 446 25.34 3.34 5.75
N PRO A 447 24.81 4.00 6.79
CA PRO A 447 24.18 3.26 7.90
C PRO A 447 22.95 2.47 7.44
N LEU A 448 22.19 2.99 6.47
CA LEU A 448 21.06 2.26 5.91
C LEU A 448 21.54 1.01 5.13
N ALA A 449 22.60 1.11 4.32
CA ALA A 449 23.22 -0.02 3.64
C ALA A 449 23.76 -1.07 4.63
N HIS A 450 24.38 -0.63 5.73
CA HIS A 450 24.83 -1.50 6.82
C HIS A 450 23.67 -2.34 7.38
N ASN A 451 22.58 -1.70 7.82
CA ASN A 451 21.44 -2.39 8.42
C ASN A 451 20.69 -3.29 7.40
N VAL A 452 20.53 -2.82 6.17
CA VAL A 452 19.86 -3.60 5.10
C VAL A 452 20.69 -4.82 4.70
N SER A 453 22.00 -4.68 4.50
CA SER A 453 22.88 -5.82 4.17
C SER A 453 22.96 -6.83 5.31
N TRP A 454 23.02 -6.36 6.56
CA TRP A 454 22.94 -7.21 7.76
C TRP A 454 21.68 -8.06 7.78
N PHE A 455 20.53 -7.45 7.46
CA PHE A 455 19.24 -8.12 7.43
C PHE A 455 19.12 -9.11 6.26
N LEU A 456 19.50 -8.71 5.05
CA LEU A 456 19.44 -9.57 3.86
C LEU A 456 20.33 -10.81 4.01
N ARG A 457 21.51 -10.65 4.62
CA ARG A 457 22.38 -11.77 5.00
C ARG A 457 21.69 -12.74 5.97
N ARG A 458 20.96 -12.23 6.96
CA ARG A 458 20.21 -13.05 7.92
C ARG A 458 19.09 -13.84 7.21
N ARG A 459 18.48 -13.26 6.17
CA ARG A 459 17.48 -13.91 5.30
C ARG A 459 18.08 -14.78 4.18
N GLN A 460 19.41 -14.80 4.03
CA GLN A 460 20.14 -15.47 2.96
C GLN A 460 19.74 -14.98 1.55
N ASP A 461 19.28 -13.74 1.43
CA ASP A 461 19.05 -13.08 0.14
C ASP A 461 20.39 -12.53 -0.39
N TRP A 462 21.21 -13.45 -0.90
CA TRP A 462 22.59 -13.16 -1.28
C TRP A 462 22.69 -12.17 -2.45
N ALA A 463 21.78 -12.26 -3.42
CA ALA A 463 21.77 -11.40 -4.59
C ALA A 463 21.45 -9.94 -4.23
N ALA A 464 20.35 -9.72 -3.50
CA ALA A 464 19.97 -8.36 -3.10
C ALA A 464 20.97 -7.76 -2.10
N GLY A 465 21.51 -8.56 -1.19
CA GLY A 465 22.50 -8.07 -0.23
C GLY A 465 23.84 -7.72 -0.89
N ARG A 466 24.26 -8.48 -1.91
CA ARG A 466 25.45 -8.14 -2.71
C ARG A 466 25.27 -6.82 -3.46
N GLU A 467 24.12 -6.60 -4.11
CA GLU A 467 23.79 -5.32 -4.77
C GLU A 467 23.88 -4.14 -3.79
N VAL A 468 23.34 -4.30 -2.57
CA VAL A 468 23.39 -3.27 -1.52
C VAL A 468 24.83 -2.96 -1.10
N CYS A 469 25.65 -3.99 -0.87
CA CYS A 469 27.05 -3.79 -0.46
C CYS A 469 27.88 -3.16 -1.59
N ASP A 470 27.77 -3.65 -2.83
CA ASP A 470 28.56 -3.14 -3.96
C ASP A 470 28.23 -1.66 -4.23
N THR A 471 26.95 -1.30 -4.27
CA THR A 471 26.53 0.10 -4.45
C THR A 471 26.95 1.00 -3.28
N ALA A 472 27.01 0.47 -2.05
CA ALA A 472 27.51 1.22 -0.90
C ALA A 472 29.03 1.47 -0.98
N VAL A 473 29.81 0.48 -1.44
CA VAL A 473 31.27 0.63 -1.67
C VAL A 473 31.55 1.64 -2.79
N GLU A 474 30.84 1.54 -3.92
CA GLU A 474 30.97 2.50 -5.02
C GLU A 474 30.63 3.92 -4.57
N PHE A 475 29.53 4.08 -3.82
CA PHE A 475 29.14 5.37 -3.28
C PHE A 475 30.17 5.90 -2.29
N ALA A 476 30.66 5.08 -1.36
CA ALA A 476 31.69 5.50 -0.40
C ALA A 476 33.02 5.87 -1.07
N ALA A 477 33.41 5.17 -2.15
CA ALA A 477 34.62 5.48 -2.92
C ALA A 477 34.55 6.84 -3.61
N SER A 478 33.34 7.34 -3.92
CA SER A 478 33.14 8.68 -4.48
C SER A 478 33.30 9.81 -3.44
N LEU A 479 33.39 9.46 -2.15
CA LEU A 479 33.47 10.41 -1.05
C LEU A 479 34.92 10.56 -0.56
N PRO A 480 35.31 11.76 -0.07
CA PRO A 480 36.64 11.98 0.48
C PRO A 480 36.84 11.37 1.89
N ASP A 481 35.80 10.78 2.48
CA ASP A 481 35.82 10.27 3.85
C ASP A 481 36.31 8.80 3.90
N GLY A 482 37.55 8.61 4.35
CA GLY A 482 38.15 7.29 4.49
C GLY A 482 37.43 6.38 5.50
N ALA A 483 36.78 6.93 6.53
CA ALA A 483 36.08 6.13 7.55
C ALA A 483 34.83 5.48 6.96
N GLN A 484 34.13 6.22 6.10
CA GLN A 484 32.98 5.72 5.35
C GLN A 484 33.36 4.64 4.33
N GLN A 485 34.50 4.81 3.65
CA GLN A 485 35.05 3.78 2.76
C GLN A 485 35.41 2.50 3.53
N ALA A 486 36.08 2.64 4.69
CA ALA A 486 36.46 1.51 5.52
C ALA A 486 35.23 0.72 6.01
N LEU A 487 34.17 1.42 6.45
CA LEU A 487 32.93 0.80 6.89
C LEU A 487 32.24 0.02 5.76
N ALA A 488 32.09 0.63 4.58
CA ALA A 488 31.45 -0.02 3.43
C ALA A 488 32.22 -1.29 2.99
N LEU A 489 33.55 -1.23 2.97
CA LEU A 489 34.40 -2.39 2.68
C LEU A 489 34.29 -3.46 3.76
N TYR A 490 34.28 -3.08 5.04
CA TYR A 490 34.07 -4.02 6.14
C TYR A 490 32.72 -4.75 6.00
N ASP A 491 31.64 -4.03 5.68
CA ASP A 491 30.30 -4.61 5.52
C ASP A 491 30.24 -5.56 4.32
N LEU A 492 30.84 -5.21 3.18
CA LEU A 492 30.97 -6.12 2.04
C LEU A 492 31.76 -7.38 2.40
N GLY A 493 32.91 -7.23 3.08
CA GLY A 493 33.71 -8.36 3.54
C GLY A 493 32.92 -9.26 4.50
N ASP A 494 32.17 -8.67 5.42
CA ASP A 494 31.33 -9.40 6.38
C ASP A 494 30.16 -10.12 5.70
N PHE A 495 29.58 -9.52 4.67
CA PHE A 495 28.58 -10.14 3.82
C PHE A 495 29.14 -11.37 3.10
N LEU A 496 30.26 -11.21 2.37
CA LEU A 496 30.93 -12.29 1.62
C LEU A 496 31.37 -13.44 2.54
N LYS A 497 31.87 -13.13 3.74
CA LYS A 497 32.23 -14.14 4.76
C LYS A 497 31.04 -15.02 5.15
N HIS A 498 29.83 -14.46 5.22
CA HIS A 498 28.62 -15.23 5.54
C HIS A 498 28.05 -15.97 4.34
N GLN A 499 28.27 -15.46 3.11
CA GLN A 499 28.05 -16.19 1.86
C GLN A 499 29.05 -17.34 1.67
N GLN A 500 30.09 -17.42 2.50
CA GLN A 500 31.21 -18.38 2.40
C GLN A 500 32.14 -18.14 1.20
N ASP A 501 32.07 -16.98 0.56
CA ASP A 501 33.05 -16.56 -0.46
C ASP A 501 34.29 -15.97 0.20
N PHE A 502 35.09 -16.84 0.83
CA PHE A 502 36.29 -16.44 1.56
C PHE A 502 37.42 -15.93 0.65
N HIS A 503 37.39 -16.30 -0.63
CA HIS A 503 38.35 -15.84 -1.61
C HIS A 503 38.16 -14.35 -1.90
N GLN A 504 36.91 -13.90 -2.06
CA GLN A 504 36.61 -12.48 -2.22
C GLN A 504 36.61 -11.71 -0.88
N ALA A 505 36.18 -12.33 0.23
CA ALA A 505 36.06 -11.63 1.51
C ALA A 505 37.39 -11.11 2.07
N LEU A 506 38.48 -11.89 1.94
CA LEU A 506 39.76 -11.53 2.57
C LEU A 506 40.47 -10.32 1.94
N PRO A 507 40.59 -10.20 0.60
CA PRO A 507 41.09 -8.97 -0.03
C PRO A 507 40.29 -7.74 0.38
N VAL A 508 38.96 -7.84 0.37
CA VAL A 508 38.06 -6.74 0.77
C VAL A 508 38.30 -6.33 2.24
N PHE A 509 38.44 -7.29 3.15
CA PHE A 509 38.81 -6.98 4.53
C PHE A 509 40.22 -6.39 4.67
N ALA A 510 41.18 -6.80 3.84
CA ALA A 510 42.52 -6.23 3.87
C ALA A 510 42.49 -4.73 3.48
N ASP A 511 41.67 -4.38 2.48
CA ASP A 511 41.45 -2.99 2.06
C ASP A 511 40.75 -2.15 3.14
N ALA A 512 39.78 -2.73 3.85
CA ALA A 512 39.12 -2.10 5.00
C ALA A 512 40.12 -1.88 6.15
N LEU A 513 40.94 -2.90 6.44
CA LEU A 513 41.94 -2.88 7.51
C LEU A 513 43.01 -1.80 7.27
N ALA A 514 43.50 -1.68 6.03
CA ALA A 514 44.47 -0.65 5.66
C ALA A 514 43.92 0.76 5.97
N ARG A 515 42.67 1.03 5.56
CA ARG A 515 42.01 2.31 5.82
C ARG A 515 41.78 2.57 7.31
N TYR A 516 41.28 1.59 8.07
CA TYR A 516 41.10 1.76 9.51
C TYR A 516 42.42 2.07 10.23
N ARG A 517 43.54 1.48 9.77
CA ARG A 517 44.88 1.80 10.30
C ARG A 517 45.34 3.20 9.94
N GLU A 518 45.15 3.63 8.70
CA GLU A 518 45.46 5.00 8.26
C GLU A 518 44.68 6.06 9.06
N LEU A 519 43.44 5.74 9.43
CA LEU A 519 42.56 6.60 10.24
C LEU A 519 42.84 6.52 11.75
N GLY A 520 43.61 5.53 12.21
CA GLY A 520 43.79 5.24 13.63
C GLY A 520 42.52 4.72 14.34
N ASP A 521 41.54 4.19 13.60
CA ASP A 521 40.33 3.60 14.18
C ASP A 521 40.62 2.18 14.69
N ARG A 522 40.96 2.11 15.98
CA ARG A 522 41.30 0.86 16.67
C ARG A 522 40.12 -0.12 16.75
N THR A 523 38.88 0.39 16.79
CA THR A 523 37.68 -0.44 16.85
C THR A 523 37.45 -1.13 15.50
N GLY A 524 37.53 -0.36 14.42
CA GLY A 524 37.47 -0.88 13.05
C GLY A 524 38.59 -1.88 12.76
N GLU A 525 39.82 -1.58 13.19
CA GLU A 525 40.97 -2.47 13.07
C GLU A 525 40.74 -3.82 13.77
N ALA A 526 40.35 -3.80 15.05
CA ALA A 526 40.13 -5.01 15.85
C ALA A 526 39.03 -5.90 15.25
N ARG A 527 37.90 -5.29 14.87
CA ARG A 527 36.77 -6.00 14.28
C ARG A 527 37.11 -6.62 12.93
N THR A 528 37.86 -5.89 12.09
CA THR A 528 38.28 -6.37 10.78
C THR A 528 39.23 -7.55 10.91
N LEU A 529 40.25 -7.46 11.77
CA LEU A 529 41.18 -8.57 12.05
C LEU A 529 40.45 -9.80 12.59
N HIS A 530 39.51 -9.64 13.52
CA HIS A 530 38.69 -10.77 14.00
C HIS A 530 37.88 -11.43 12.88
N SER A 531 37.29 -10.62 11.99
CA SER A 531 36.51 -11.12 10.84
C SER A 531 37.39 -11.82 9.80
N MET A 532 38.59 -11.30 9.51
CA MET A 532 39.59 -11.98 8.68
C MET A 532 40.00 -13.31 9.28
N GLY A 533 40.28 -13.36 10.59
CA GLY A 533 40.57 -14.60 11.29
C GLY A 533 39.45 -15.62 11.16
N THR A 534 38.20 -15.16 11.21
CA THR A 534 37.01 -16.02 11.05
C THR A 534 36.86 -16.54 9.62
N ALA A 535 37.12 -15.71 8.60
CA ALA A 535 37.11 -16.14 7.21
C ALA A 535 38.23 -17.15 6.90
N ALA A 536 39.46 -16.90 7.39
CA ALA A 536 40.59 -17.80 7.26
C ALA A 536 40.32 -19.15 7.96
N ARG A 537 39.79 -19.12 9.20
CA ARG A 537 39.45 -20.34 9.96
C ARG A 537 38.40 -21.19 9.26
N ARG A 538 37.34 -20.57 8.73
CA ARG A 538 36.25 -21.26 8.02
C ARG A 538 36.70 -21.80 6.64
N SER A 539 37.73 -21.23 6.04
CA SER A 539 38.37 -21.74 4.82
C SER A 539 39.52 -22.73 5.08
N GLY A 540 39.73 -23.18 6.33
CA GLY A 540 40.78 -24.15 6.69
C GLY A 540 42.21 -23.58 6.79
N ARG A 541 42.39 -22.27 6.62
CA ARG A 541 43.70 -21.59 6.71
C ARG A 541 44.01 -21.21 8.16
N TYR A 542 44.28 -22.22 8.99
CA TYR A 542 44.41 -22.04 10.43
C TYR A 542 45.60 -21.15 10.84
N ALA A 543 46.76 -21.28 10.20
CA ALA A 543 47.92 -20.43 10.51
C ALA A 543 47.67 -18.94 10.17
N GLU A 544 46.90 -18.65 9.12
CA GLU A 544 46.48 -17.28 8.79
C GLU A 544 45.45 -16.76 9.79
N ALA A 545 44.49 -17.61 10.19
CA ALA A 545 43.51 -17.26 11.21
C ALA A 545 44.16 -16.91 12.56
N GLU A 546 45.15 -17.68 12.99
CA GLU A 546 45.89 -17.45 14.22
C GLU A 546 46.58 -16.09 14.22
N ARG A 547 47.27 -15.73 13.12
CA ARG A 547 47.91 -14.41 12.98
C ARG A 547 46.91 -13.26 13.12
N HIS A 548 45.75 -13.36 12.46
CA HIS A 548 44.73 -12.32 12.52
C HIS A 548 44.09 -12.20 13.92
N TYR A 549 43.76 -13.33 14.56
CA TYR A 549 43.20 -13.29 15.91
C TYR A 549 44.21 -12.81 16.95
N ALA A 550 45.48 -13.22 16.85
CA ALA A 550 46.55 -12.75 17.74
C ALA A 550 46.79 -11.24 17.61
N ALA A 551 46.62 -10.68 16.41
CA ALA A 551 46.68 -9.24 16.18
C ALA A 551 45.44 -8.49 16.72
N ALA A 552 44.25 -9.11 16.67
CA ALA A 552 43.01 -8.50 17.16
C ALA A 552 42.92 -8.44 18.69
N LEU A 553 43.42 -9.46 19.38
CA LEU A 553 43.30 -9.61 20.84
C LEU A 553 43.82 -8.40 21.65
N PRO A 554 45.05 -7.90 21.47
CA PRO A 554 45.53 -6.74 22.23
C PRO A 554 44.75 -5.46 21.94
N LEU A 555 44.10 -5.36 20.78
CA LEU A 555 43.22 -4.23 20.46
C LEU A 555 41.92 -4.32 21.25
N PHE A 556 41.29 -5.50 21.34
CA PHE A 556 40.10 -5.67 22.19
C PHE A 556 40.40 -5.46 23.67
N ASP A 557 41.57 -5.87 24.15
CA ASP A 557 42.01 -5.59 25.53
C ASP A 557 42.15 -4.08 25.76
N ALA A 558 42.77 -3.35 24.83
CA ALA A 558 42.91 -1.90 24.91
C ALA A 558 41.59 -1.13 24.79
N LEU A 559 40.58 -1.72 24.13
CA LEU A 559 39.23 -1.18 24.00
C LEU A 559 38.30 -1.59 25.15
N GLU A 560 38.79 -2.40 26.09
CA GLU A 560 37.99 -3.01 27.17
C GLU A 560 36.77 -3.82 26.66
N ASP A 561 36.79 -4.27 25.40
CA ASP A 561 35.76 -5.15 24.83
C ASP A 561 36.05 -6.61 25.21
N HIS A 562 35.85 -6.91 26.49
CA HIS A 562 36.10 -8.23 27.05
C HIS A 562 35.29 -9.32 26.34
N ARG A 563 34.10 -9.00 25.82
CA ARG A 563 33.26 -9.97 25.10
C ARG A 563 33.90 -10.36 23.77
N ALA A 564 34.30 -9.38 22.96
CA ALA A 564 35.01 -9.65 21.70
C ALA A 564 36.38 -10.30 21.94
N GLY A 565 37.08 -9.91 23.01
CA GLY A 565 38.31 -10.57 23.48
C GLY A 565 38.10 -12.05 23.80
N GLY A 566 37.06 -12.40 24.57
CA GLY A 566 36.69 -13.79 24.89
C GLY A 566 36.33 -14.62 23.66
N HIS A 567 35.61 -14.02 22.70
CA HIS A 567 35.31 -14.66 21.41
C HIS A 567 36.57 -14.91 20.59
N THR A 568 37.51 -13.96 20.59
CA THR A 568 38.80 -14.08 19.89
C THR A 568 39.67 -15.17 20.51
N LEU A 569 39.75 -15.24 21.85
CA LEU A 569 40.45 -16.29 22.59
C LEU A 569 39.86 -17.68 22.31
N PHE A 570 38.53 -17.80 22.30
CA PHE A 570 37.88 -19.06 21.94
C PHE A 570 38.26 -19.53 20.53
N ASN A 571 38.26 -18.61 19.56
CA ASN A 571 38.62 -18.93 18.19
C ASN A 571 40.12 -19.24 18.02
N LEU A 572 41.01 -18.60 18.79
CA LEU A 572 42.43 -18.97 18.89
C LEU A 572 42.59 -20.40 19.42
N GLY A 573 41.86 -20.75 20.48
CA GLY A 573 41.88 -22.11 21.03
C GLY A 573 41.42 -23.16 20.03
N TYR A 574 40.34 -22.88 19.28
CA TYR A 574 39.88 -23.75 18.20
C TYR A 574 40.94 -23.89 17.10
N THR A 575 41.53 -22.78 16.68
CA THR A 575 42.51 -22.74 15.59
C THR A 575 43.81 -23.47 15.96
N ALA A 576 44.28 -23.31 17.20
CA ALA A 576 45.43 -24.04 17.74
C ALA A 576 45.17 -25.54 17.84
N ARG A 577 43.95 -25.96 18.25
CA ARG A 577 43.58 -27.38 18.31
C ARG A 577 43.60 -28.03 16.92
N GLN A 578 43.07 -27.36 15.89
CA GLN A 578 43.08 -27.89 14.52
C GLN A 578 44.49 -28.02 13.94
N GLN A 579 45.45 -27.26 14.45
CA GLN A 579 46.87 -27.36 14.09
C GLN A 579 47.64 -28.38 14.95
N GLY A 580 47.01 -29.03 15.92
CA GLY A 580 47.68 -29.94 16.86
C GLY A 580 48.47 -29.24 17.98
N HIS A 581 48.39 -27.91 18.09
CA HIS A 581 49.04 -27.12 19.15
C HIS A 581 48.24 -27.22 20.47
N HIS A 582 48.22 -28.41 21.07
CA HIS A 582 47.33 -28.75 22.18
C HIS A 582 47.52 -27.89 23.45
N GLU A 583 48.76 -27.51 23.79
CA GLU A 583 49.00 -26.65 24.98
C GLU A 583 48.50 -25.23 24.76
N ALA A 584 48.78 -24.64 23.59
CA ALA A 584 48.28 -23.30 23.23
C ALA A 584 46.74 -23.29 23.17
N ALA A 585 46.13 -24.34 22.60
CA ALA A 585 44.68 -24.49 22.58
C ALA A 585 44.08 -24.49 24.01
N GLN A 586 44.72 -25.23 24.92
CA GLN A 586 44.29 -25.31 26.31
C GLN A 586 44.38 -23.97 27.04
N ASP A 587 45.47 -23.21 26.85
CA ASP A 587 45.63 -21.88 27.43
C ASP A 587 44.54 -20.91 26.93
N HIS A 588 44.37 -20.82 25.62
CA HIS A 588 43.37 -19.94 25.01
C HIS A 588 41.95 -20.26 25.46
N TYR A 589 41.57 -21.55 25.52
CA TYR A 589 40.27 -21.94 26.03
C TYR A 589 40.08 -21.63 27.51
N ARG A 590 41.11 -21.80 28.35
CA ARG A 590 41.03 -21.43 29.78
C ARG A 590 40.81 -19.93 29.96
N ARG A 591 41.55 -19.11 29.22
CA ARG A 591 41.38 -17.65 29.22
C ARG A 591 40.01 -17.22 28.71
N ALA A 592 39.50 -17.86 27.65
CA ALA A 592 38.15 -17.61 27.16
C ALA A 592 37.08 -17.99 28.21
N LEU A 593 37.23 -19.13 28.88
CA LEU A 593 36.31 -19.59 29.92
C LEU A 593 36.24 -18.61 31.10
N ASP A 594 37.39 -18.10 31.54
CA ASP A 594 37.51 -17.09 32.58
C ASP A 594 36.81 -15.77 32.21
N VAL A 595 36.98 -15.32 30.95
CA VAL A 595 36.23 -14.18 30.42
C VAL A 595 34.72 -14.42 30.45
N TYR A 596 34.23 -15.56 29.93
CA TYR A 596 32.79 -15.85 29.94
C TYR A 596 32.21 -16.05 31.34
N HIS A 597 33.04 -16.45 32.31
CA HIS A 597 32.63 -16.50 33.71
C HIS A 597 32.43 -15.10 34.28
N ARG A 598 33.37 -14.17 34.06
CA ARG A 598 33.22 -12.76 34.47
C ARG A 598 32.04 -12.05 33.82
N LEU A 599 31.72 -12.41 32.58
CA LEU A 599 30.60 -11.84 31.82
C LEU A 599 29.24 -12.49 32.12
N ASP A 600 29.21 -13.48 33.01
CA ASP A 600 28.06 -14.35 33.25
C ASP A 600 27.39 -14.87 31.97
N ASP A 601 28.21 -15.42 31.06
CA ASP A 601 27.77 -15.93 29.77
C ASP A 601 27.78 -17.46 29.76
N PRO A 602 26.68 -18.13 30.15
CA PRO A 602 26.64 -19.59 30.21
C PRO A 602 26.77 -20.25 28.84
N ALA A 603 26.37 -19.59 27.76
CA ALA A 603 26.53 -20.13 26.40
C ALA A 603 28.01 -20.13 25.97
N GLY A 604 28.73 -19.04 26.27
CA GLY A 604 30.17 -18.94 26.08
C GLY A 604 30.94 -19.98 26.90
N ARG A 605 30.56 -20.14 28.19
CA ARG A 605 31.10 -21.17 29.09
C ARG A 605 30.89 -22.58 28.54
N ALA A 606 29.65 -22.93 28.20
CA ALA A 606 29.26 -24.25 27.70
C ALA A 606 30.04 -24.64 26.44
N ARG A 607 30.05 -23.76 25.45
CA ARG A 607 30.79 -23.97 24.19
C ARG A 607 32.29 -24.16 24.43
N THR A 608 32.88 -23.38 25.33
CA THR A 608 34.31 -23.50 25.66
C THR A 608 34.62 -24.82 26.37
N LEU A 609 33.78 -25.23 27.32
CA LEU A 609 33.89 -26.52 28.02
C LEU A 609 33.71 -27.70 27.07
N HIS A 610 32.74 -27.64 26.16
CA HIS A 610 32.54 -28.65 25.12
C HIS A 610 33.83 -28.86 24.30
N HIS A 611 34.45 -27.78 23.82
CA HIS A 611 35.69 -27.87 23.05
C HIS A 611 36.92 -28.28 23.89
N LEU A 612 36.98 -27.94 25.18
CA LEU A 612 37.98 -28.46 26.11
C LEU A 612 37.86 -29.98 26.28
N GLY A 613 36.64 -30.52 26.29
CA GLY A 613 36.42 -31.97 26.33
C GLY A 613 36.99 -32.68 25.09
N HIS A 614 36.71 -32.14 23.90
CA HIS A 614 37.31 -32.65 22.67
C HIS A 614 38.84 -32.55 22.66
N LEU A 615 39.40 -31.46 23.20
CA LEU A 615 40.85 -31.31 23.33
C LEU A 615 41.44 -32.35 24.31
N ALA A 616 40.74 -32.66 25.40
CA ALA A 616 41.16 -33.70 26.35
C ALA A 616 41.15 -35.10 25.71
N LEU A 617 40.17 -35.41 24.87
CA LEU A 617 40.19 -36.65 24.07
C LEU A 617 41.36 -36.72 23.10
N ALA A 618 41.64 -35.62 22.37
CA ALA A 618 42.80 -35.54 21.47
C ALA A 618 44.15 -35.71 22.21
N ARG A 619 44.16 -35.52 23.53
CA ARG A 619 45.31 -35.76 24.41
C ARG A 619 45.26 -37.10 25.16
N HIS A 620 44.36 -38.00 24.78
CA HIS A 620 44.13 -39.31 25.42
C HIS A 620 43.79 -39.22 26.91
N ARG A 621 42.95 -38.24 27.30
CA ARG A 621 42.47 -38.05 28.68
C ARG A 621 40.94 -38.16 28.74
N PRO A 622 40.38 -39.38 28.64
CA PRO A 622 38.93 -39.59 28.57
C PRO A 622 38.17 -39.12 29.82
N ASP A 623 38.73 -39.34 31.02
CA ASP A 623 38.08 -38.90 32.27
C ASP A 623 37.97 -37.36 32.35
N ALA A 624 39.00 -36.66 31.88
CA ALA A 624 38.99 -35.21 31.82
C ALA A 624 38.01 -34.70 30.74
N ALA A 625 37.90 -35.40 29.62
CA ALA A 625 36.92 -35.08 28.58
C ALA A 625 35.49 -35.19 29.11
N ARG A 626 35.17 -36.30 29.79
CA ARG A 626 33.88 -36.53 30.44
C ARG A 626 33.55 -35.42 31.44
N ALA A 627 34.49 -35.08 32.32
CA ALA A 627 34.28 -34.00 33.30
C ALA A 627 34.02 -32.63 32.64
N TYR A 628 34.69 -32.32 31.53
CA TYR A 628 34.41 -31.08 30.78
C TYR A 628 33.04 -31.10 30.12
N TRP A 629 32.62 -32.24 29.56
CA TRP A 629 31.31 -32.40 28.93
C TRP A 629 30.16 -32.38 29.93
N GLU A 630 30.30 -32.98 31.12
CA GLU A 630 29.30 -32.86 32.19
C GLU A 630 29.06 -31.39 32.56
N ARG A 631 30.14 -30.61 32.70
CA ARG A 631 30.06 -29.16 32.96
C ARG A 631 29.49 -28.39 31.76
N ALA A 632 29.82 -28.79 30.53
CA ALA A 632 29.29 -28.19 29.32
C ALA A 632 27.77 -28.40 29.21
N ARG A 633 27.28 -29.61 29.51
CA ARG A 633 25.85 -29.93 29.56
C ARG A 633 25.11 -29.01 30.54
N SER A 634 25.58 -28.94 31.79
CA SER A 634 24.97 -28.05 32.79
C SER A 634 24.97 -26.58 32.37
N ALA A 635 26.04 -26.11 31.71
CA ALA A 635 26.10 -24.75 31.20
C ALA A 635 25.19 -24.53 29.97
N TYR A 636 24.97 -25.55 29.12
CA TYR A 636 23.99 -25.48 28.02
C TYR A 636 22.55 -25.48 28.55
N GLU A 637 22.25 -26.23 29.60
CA GLU A 637 20.98 -26.21 30.32
C GLU A 637 20.72 -24.83 30.96
N GLU A 638 21.72 -24.27 31.65
CA GLU A 638 21.70 -22.90 32.19
C GLU A 638 21.46 -21.86 31.08
N ALA A 639 22.05 -22.09 29.90
CA ALA A 639 21.86 -21.26 28.72
C ALA A 639 20.54 -21.51 27.98
N ALA A 640 19.65 -22.40 28.43
CA ALA A 640 18.42 -22.79 27.73
C ALA A 640 18.68 -23.20 26.26
N LEU A 641 19.74 -23.98 26.04
CA LEU A 641 20.18 -24.48 24.73
C LEU A 641 20.11 -26.02 24.67
N PRO A 642 18.90 -26.62 24.75
CA PRO A 642 18.73 -28.07 24.93
C PRO A 642 19.28 -28.90 23.76
N GLN A 643 19.26 -28.37 22.54
CA GLN A 643 19.83 -29.05 21.38
C GLN A 643 21.33 -29.30 21.51
N TYR A 644 22.08 -28.35 22.09
CA TYR A 644 23.51 -28.51 22.30
C TYR A 644 23.82 -29.31 23.57
N ALA A 645 22.92 -29.30 24.57
CA ALA A 645 23.01 -30.22 25.69
C ALA A 645 22.86 -31.67 25.23
N GLN A 646 21.95 -31.93 24.28
CA GLN A 646 21.75 -33.26 23.70
C GLN A 646 22.98 -33.76 22.94
N GLU A 647 23.63 -32.92 22.12
CA GLU A 647 24.90 -33.26 21.47
C GLU A 647 25.98 -33.70 22.48
N VAL A 648 26.04 -33.02 23.64
CA VAL A 648 27.01 -33.37 24.69
C VAL A 648 26.61 -34.65 25.43
N ILE A 649 25.32 -34.94 25.59
CA ILE A 649 24.83 -36.20 26.17
C ILE A 649 25.25 -37.38 25.28
N GLU A 650 25.08 -37.27 23.96
CA GLU A 650 25.53 -38.30 23.01
C GLU A 650 27.04 -38.57 23.12
N LEU A 651 27.85 -37.54 23.38
CA LEU A 651 29.29 -37.68 23.63
C LEU A 651 29.63 -38.29 25.00
N LEU A 652 28.73 -38.22 25.99
CA LEU A 652 28.91 -38.81 27.31
C LEU A 652 28.49 -40.30 27.35
N ASP A 653 27.58 -40.68 26.45
CA ASP A 653 27.03 -42.03 26.34
C ASP A 653 27.85 -42.95 25.42
N GLY A 654 28.60 -42.38 24.46
CA GLY A 654 29.56 -43.08 23.59
C GLY A 654 30.98 -43.06 24.10
#